data_AF-A0A0S7C0R4-F1
#
_entry.id   AF-A0A0S7C0R4-F1
#
_cell.length_a   1.000
_cell.length_b   1.000
_cell.length_c   1.000
_cell.angle_alpha   90.00
_cell.angle_beta   90.00
_cell.angle_gamma   90.00
#
_symmetry.space_group_name_H-M   'P 1'
#
loop_
_entity.id
_entity.type
_entity.pdbx_description
1 polymer ?
#
loop_
_entity_poly.entity_id
_entity_poly.type
_entity_poly.pdbx_seq_one_letter_code
_entity_poly.pdbx_strand_id
1 'polypeptide(L)'
;MKKHIITLALAIAGLAVMAQEKMYIHKADHFTLGALVTSTDSIYFSNDQSTILFSIGDTLDSYAVSEIDSITFGANSTIISIFYEGNYVRVINPLAYEGVSVSTDGANVTVTSTSQIQDIGYRLSGSTHGGSFKIYSQQPFELMLNGVQITNTNGPAINIQSGNTVTVDIMNGTTNALTDGGSYSNPAKAPDGKSEDQKGAFFSETTLIFTGTGNLTINGLGSAKHGLCSDSNIEINGCSINIASAAKDGIHAKTGFEMINGSLNITATGDAIDGDAGNVTITGGNITTLNDADDVKGITCDGTMSISGGVLMLTVNGDQSKAMKSESDITISGGSITIITTGDAVLEASGSGFDPSYCTAIKCDANINISGGSIDIISTGIAGKGISSDADITIANGTITITCSGNGARYTNTEGAYDAYVSTCITSDGNTLINGGNITTSSSGSGGKSISVDGTLNIENSNSPPVINLTTTGNRIYISGSGENAEYAEAKTVKSDGDIVIESGNITLNSADDGLKSETSITISTSIINITNSVEGIEAPFININSGEITIKSSDDCINTTFGLGGEQNDGSIMTFNGGFVAVNTTGGDGLDANGNIVINGGTIVVHGPPNAPEVGMDYNGSCNMNGGFLAVSGPNSNMLQAPSNSSTQNCLKAVTYSGLSASTLFHIQDASGVNILTFQPLRTYYSVIFSSSELLTGSTYSIYTGGSCNGTINNGLYTGGTYSGGTFRKSFTINNRITSVNF
;
A
#
# COMPACT_ATOMS: atom_id res chain seq x y z
N MET A 1 64.81 -63.24 -37.81
CA MET A 1 63.96 -63.92 -38.81
C MET A 1 62.58 -64.12 -38.19
N LYS A 2 61.57 -63.32 -38.62
CA LYS A 2 60.11 -63.52 -38.40
C LYS A 2 59.60 -63.45 -36.93
N LYS A 3 58.47 -62.85 -36.53
CA LYS A 3 57.34 -62.15 -37.16
C LYS A 3 56.56 -61.44 -36.02
N HIS A 4 55.78 -60.43 -36.41
CA HIS A 4 54.93 -59.49 -35.65
C HIS A 4 53.88 -60.06 -34.67
N ILE A 5 53.48 -59.23 -33.68
CA ILE A 5 52.12 -58.69 -33.34
C ILE A 5 52.31 -57.83 -32.06
N ILE A 6 52.32 -56.48 -32.06
CA ILE A 6 51.25 -55.46 -32.22
C ILE A 6 50.21 -55.47 -31.08
N THR A 7 50.26 -54.41 -30.24
CA THR A 7 49.21 -53.76 -29.39
C THR A 7 48.39 -54.66 -28.46
N LEU A 8 48.13 -54.33 -27.19
CA LEU A 8 47.38 -53.15 -26.77
C LEU A 8 47.37 -53.14 -25.23
N ALA A 9 48.21 -52.33 -24.59
CA ALA A 9 47.98 -51.91 -23.20
C ALA A 9 47.24 -50.57 -23.25
N LEU A 10 45.96 -50.63 -23.64
CA LEU A 10 45.01 -49.52 -23.48
C LEU A 10 44.00 -49.92 -22.40
N ALA A 11 43.70 -48.97 -21.52
CA ALA A 11 42.48 -48.89 -20.74
C ALA A 11 42.22 -50.00 -19.70
N ILE A 12 42.98 -49.97 -18.60
CA ILE A 12 42.37 -50.22 -17.27
C ILE A 12 42.20 -48.85 -16.62
N ALA A 13 41.32 -48.07 -17.24
CA ALA A 13 40.75 -46.86 -16.68
C ALA A 13 39.28 -46.88 -17.11
N GLY A 14 38.37 -46.87 -16.14
CA GLY A 14 36.97 -46.53 -16.39
C GLY A 14 36.10 -47.61 -17.00
N LEU A 15 35.91 -48.73 -16.30
CA LEU A 15 34.66 -49.49 -16.38
C LEU A 15 34.26 -49.77 -14.94
N ALA A 16 33.67 -48.77 -14.28
CA ALA A 16 32.67 -49.09 -13.28
C ALA A 16 31.61 -49.88 -14.04
N VAL A 17 31.64 -51.20 -13.91
CA VAL A 17 30.49 -52.02 -14.22
C VAL A 17 29.40 -51.42 -13.34
N MET A 18 28.47 -50.67 -13.93
CA MET A 18 27.26 -50.27 -13.24
C MET A 18 26.64 -51.57 -12.76
N ALA A 19 26.79 -51.89 -11.48
CA ALA A 19 26.14 -53.06 -10.93
C ALA A 19 24.66 -52.87 -11.22
N GLN A 20 24.05 -53.85 -11.89
CA GLN A 20 22.61 -53.86 -12.02
C GLN A 20 22.05 -54.16 -10.62
N GLU A 21 21.56 -53.13 -9.95
CA GLU A 21 21.14 -53.17 -8.54
C GLU A 21 19.68 -53.62 -8.39
N LYS A 22 18.87 -53.43 -9.44
CA LYS A 22 17.45 -53.76 -9.46
C LYS A 22 17.13 -54.78 -10.55
N MET A 23 16.32 -55.76 -10.19
CA MET A 23 15.51 -56.53 -11.13
C MET A 23 14.19 -55.80 -11.33
N TYR A 24 13.79 -55.62 -12.59
CA TYR A 24 12.52 -55.03 -12.97
C TYR A 24 11.62 -56.09 -13.60
N ILE A 25 10.44 -56.29 -13.01
CA ILE A 25 9.41 -57.20 -13.49
C ILE A 25 8.40 -56.35 -14.26
N HIS A 26 8.41 -56.47 -15.60
CA HIS A 26 7.47 -55.77 -16.47
C HIS A 26 6.23 -56.63 -16.67
N LYS A 27 5.08 -56.07 -16.34
CA LYS A 27 3.79 -56.75 -16.39
C LYS A 27 2.95 -56.27 -17.58
N ALA A 28 2.10 -57.16 -18.08
CA ALA A 28 1.17 -56.90 -19.17
C ALA A 28 0.08 -55.86 -18.81
N ASP A 29 -0.11 -55.57 -17.51
CA ASP A 29 -1.03 -54.54 -16.99
C ASP A 29 -0.39 -53.13 -16.95
N HIS A 30 0.75 -52.94 -17.63
CA HIS A 30 1.53 -51.69 -17.67
C HIS A 30 2.21 -51.30 -16.35
N PHE A 31 2.32 -52.21 -15.39
CA PHE A 31 3.17 -52.01 -14.21
C PHE A 31 4.57 -52.56 -14.42
N THR A 32 5.56 -51.86 -13.90
CA THR A 32 6.93 -52.35 -13.75
C THR A 32 7.30 -52.30 -12.28
N LEU A 33 7.60 -53.45 -11.68
CA LEU A 33 7.93 -53.60 -10.26
C LEU A 33 9.43 -53.80 -10.09
N GLY A 34 10.08 -52.97 -9.28
CA GLY A 34 11.51 -53.07 -9.00
C GLY A 34 11.80 -53.79 -7.69
N ALA A 35 12.66 -54.80 -7.74
CA ALA A 35 13.17 -55.55 -6.61
C ALA A 35 14.68 -55.40 -6.51
N LEU A 36 15.24 -55.20 -5.31
CA LEU A 36 16.69 -55.25 -5.14
C LEU A 36 17.20 -56.64 -5.51
N VAL A 37 18.22 -56.70 -6.36
CA VAL A 37 18.86 -57.98 -6.71
C VAL A 37 19.41 -58.64 -5.45
N THR A 38 19.94 -57.86 -4.50
CA THR A 38 20.44 -58.34 -3.20
C THR A 38 19.35 -58.89 -2.30
N SER A 39 18.09 -58.50 -2.49
CA SER A 39 16.95 -59.00 -1.73
C SER A 39 16.23 -60.13 -2.46
N THR A 40 16.58 -60.43 -3.70
CA THR A 40 15.93 -61.51 -4.48
C THR A 40 16.60 -62.84 -4.14
N ASP A 41 15.89 -63.72 -3.45
CA ASP A 41 16.38 -65.03 -3.04
C ASP A 41 16.23 -66.07 -4.16
N SER A 42 15.01 -66.20 -4.71
CA SER A 42 14.74 -67.17 -5.78
C SER A 42 13.60 -66.73 -6.71
N ILE A 43 13.67 -67.22 -7.95
CA ILE A 43 12.63 -67.05 -8.97
C ILE A 43 12.38 -68.43 -9.58
N TYR A 44 11.16 -68.93 -9.52
CA TYR A 44 10.83 -70.27 -10.00
C TYR A 44 9.39 -70.38 -10.48
N PHE A 45 9.09 -71.41 -11.26
CA PHE A 45 7.73 -71.67 -11.76
C PHE A 45 6.98 -72.66 -10.86
N SER A 46 5.66 -72.55 -10.85
CA SER A 46 4.79 -73.60 -10.32
C SER A 46 4.99 -74.93 -11.09
N ASN A 47 4.55 -76.04 -10.50
CA ASN A 47 4.71 -77.37 -11.11
C ASN A 47 4.06 -77.50 -12.50
N ASP A 48 2.97 -76.78 -12.74
CA ASP A 48 2.24 -76.73 -14.02
C ASP A 48 2.75 -75.60 -14.95
N GLN A 49 3.75 -74.83 -14.51
CA GLN A 49 4.38 -73.71 -15.23
C GLN A 49 3.42 -72.56 -15.60
N SER A 50 2.23 -72.51 -15.00
CA SER A 50 1.24 -71.45 -15.25
C SER A 50 1.54 -70.17 -14.46
N THR A 51 2.30 -70.28 -13.37
CA THR A 51 2.61 -69.21 -12.42
C THR A 51 4.12 -69.10 -12.24
N ILE A 52 4.64 -67.88 -12.21
CA ILE A 52 6.01 -67.55 -11.81
C ILE A 52 5.99 -66.94 -10.39
N LEU A 53 6.89 -67.39 -9.53
CA LEU A 53 7.02 -66.96 -8.14
C LEU A 53 8.34 -66.23 -7.95
N PHE A 54 8.28 -65.12 -7.22
CA PHE A 54 9.41 -64.27 -6.85
C PHE A 54 9.54 -64.23 -5.33
N SER A 55 10.59 -64.82 -4.79
CA SER A 55 10.94 -64.71 -3.36
C SER A 55 11.88 -63.53 -3.19
N ILE A 56 11.36 -62.42 -2.66
CA ILE A 56 12.07 -61.14 -2.50
C ILE A 56 11.98 -60.71 -1.02
N GLY A 57 13.10 -60.81 -0.31
CA GLY A 57 13.15 -60.63 1.14
C GLY A 57 12.21 -61.63 1.83
N ASP A 58 11.33 -61.10 2.68
CA ASP A 58 10.30 -61.89 3.36
C ASP A 58 8.98 -62.00 2.57
N THR A 59 8.94 -61.48 1.33
CA THR A 59 7.74 -61.49 0.47
C THR A 59 7.86 -62.59 -0.59
N LEU A 60 6.79 -63.38 -0.73
CA LEU A 60 6.62 -64.30 -1.85
C LEU A 60 5.47 -63.79 -2.71
N ASP A 61 5.81 -63.19 -3.84
CA ASP A 61 4.84 -62.76 -4.84
C ASP A 61 4.73 -63.81 -5.94
N SER A 62 3.53 -63.95 -6.49
CA SER A 62 3.27 -64.87 -7.59
C SER A 62 2.39 -64.21 -8.64
N TYR A 63 2.76 -64.37 -9.90
CA TYR A 63 2.02 -63.84 -11.04
C TYR A 63 1.77 -64.96 -12.05
N ALA A 64 0.65 -64.88 -12.76
CA ALA A 64 0.48 -65.77 -13.91
C ALA A 64 1.57 -65.46 -14.94
N VAL A 65 2.13 -66.47 -15.60
CA VAL A 65 3.19 -66.24 -16.61
C VAL A 65 2.68 -65.33 -17.74
N SER A 66 1.38 -65.38 -18.05
CA SER A 66 0.74 -64.48 -19.02
C SER A 66 0.67 -63.02 -18.58
N GLU A 67 0.86 -62.72 -17.29
CA GLU A 67 0.91 -61.35 -16.77
C GLU A 67 2.31 -60.76 -16.85
N ILE A 68 3.35 -61.56 -17.09
CA ILE A 68 4.73 -61.08 -17.23
C ILE A 68 5.03 -60.84 -18.72
N ASP A 69 5.38 -59.62 -19.05
CA ASP A 69 5.86 -59.24 -20.38
C ASP A 69 7.37 -59.52 -20.50
N SER A 70 8.16 -58.98 -19.57
CA SER A 70 9.61 -59.18 -19.57
C SER A 70 10.22 -58.97 -18.17
N ILE A 71 11.46 -59.42 -18.00
CA ILE A 71 12.26 -59.12 -16.81
C ILE A 71 13.55 -58.47 -17.29
N THR A 72 13.90 -57.32 -16.73
CA THR A 72 15.15 -56.62 -17.03
C THR A 72 15.93 -56.31 -15.76
N PHE A 73 17.18 -55.88 -15.92
CA PHE A 73 18.05 -55.53 -14.81
C PHE A 73 18.65 -54.15 -15.05
N GLY A 74 18.57 -53.28 -14.05
CA GLY A 74 18.89 -51.87 -14.20
C GLY A 74 19.47 -51.24 -12.94
N ALA A 75 19.76 -49.94 -13.04
CA ALA A 75 20.23 -49.14 -11.92
C ALA A 75 19.13 -48.99 -10.85
N ASN A 76 19.53 -48.77 -9.60
CA ASN A 76 18.61 -48.37 -8.56
C ASN A 76 18.06 -46.96 -8.82
N SER A 77 16.83 -46.70 -8.35
CA SER A 77 16.15 -45.42 -8.49
C SER A 77 15.16 -45.27 -7.34
N THR A 78 15.08 -44.08 -6.76
CA THR A 78 14.04 -43.70 -5.78
C THR A 78 12.86 -42.99 -6.43
N ILE A 79 12.84 -42.89 -7.77
CA ILE A 79 11.80 -42.19 -8.51
C ILE A 79 10.77 -43.18 -9.04
N ILE A 80 9.54 -43.08 -8.54
CA ILE A 80 8.36 -43.74 -9.09
C ILE A 80 7.86 -42.87 -10.25
N SER A 81 7.70 -43.44 -11.44
CA SER A 81 7.21 -42.72 -12.62
C SER A 81 5.81 -43.19 -13.01
N ILE A 82 4.89 -42.24 -13.16
CA ILE A 82 3.50 -42.46 -13.55
C ILE A 82 3.25 -41.73 -14.87
N PHE A 83 2.80 -42.48 -15.87
CA PHE A 83 2.49 -41.97 -17.20
C PHE A 83 0.99 -42.09 -17.44
N TYR A 84 0.30 -40.97 -17.56
CA TYR A 84 -1.12 -40.91 -17.92
C TYR A 84 -1.28 -41.06 -19.44
N GLU A 85 -2.01 -42.10 -19.87
CA GLU A 85 -2.21 -42.44 -21.29
C GLU A 85 -3.72 -42.49 -21.61
N GLY A 86 -4.40 -41.35 -21.38
CA GLY A 86 -5.84 -41.22 -21.57
C GLY A 86 -6.62 -41.78 -20.38
N ASN A 87 -7.14 -43.00 -20.51
CA ASN A 87 -8.03 -43.61 -19.51
C ASN A 87 -7.35 -44.64 -18.60
N TYR A 88 -6.05 -44.85 -18.78
CA TYR A 88 -5.24 -45.74 -17.95
C TYR A 88 -3.87 -45.10 -17.68
N VAL A 89 -3.07 -45.76 -16.84
CA VAL A 89 -1.71 -45.34 -16.54
C VAL A 89 -0.71 -46.47 -16.77
N ARG A 90 0.52 -46.09 -17.15
CA ARG A 90 1.70 -46.96 -17.03
C ARG A 90 2.49 -46.53 -15.80
N VAL A 91 2.93 -47.48 -14.98
CA VAL A 91 3.64 -47.22 -13.72
C VAL A 91 4.99 -47.94 -13.71
N ILE A 92 6.05 -47.20 -13.37
CA ILE A 92 7.34 -47.78 -13.02
C ILE A 92 7.57 -47.50 -11.53
N ASN A 93 7.54 -48.55 -10.72
CA ASN A 93 7.74 -48.50 -9.28
C ASN A 93 9.01 -49.26 -8.89
N PRO A 94 10.18 -48.61 -8.85
CA PRO A 94 11.43 -49.24 -8.40
C PRO A 94 11.42 -49.72 -6.95
N LEU A 95 10.48 -49.22 -6.13
CA LEU A 95 10.39 -49.42 -4.69
C LEU A 95 9.21 -50.35 -4.30
N ALA A 96 8.70 -51.16 -5.24
CA ALA A 96 7.55 -52.04 -5.05
C ALA A 96 7.72 -53.01 -3.86
N TYR A 97 8.97 -53.44 -3.60
CA TYR A 97 9.34 -54.32 -2.49
C TYR A 97 10.02 -53.59 -1.32
N GLU A 98 9.94 -52.26 -1.30
CA GLU A 98 10.59 -51.40 -0.30
C GLU A 98 9.58 -50.44 0.36
N GLY A 99 8.34 -50.89 0.50
CA GLY A 99 7.30 -50.18 1.23
C GLY A 99 6.55 -49.11 0.43
N VAL A 100 6.65 -49.09 -0.91
CA VAL A 100 5.85 -48.20 -1.75
C VAL A 100 4.92 -49.02 -2.64
N SER A 101 3.62 -48.88 -2.43
CA SER A 101 2.59 -49.49 -3.29
C SER A 101 1.88 -48.43 -4.14
N VAL A 102 1.55 -48.81 -5.37
CA VAL A 102 0.77 -47.98 -6.30
C VAL A 102 -0.41 -48.82 -6.78
N SER A 103 -1.62 -48.30 -6.63
CA SER A 103 -2.86 -48.91 -7.12
C SER A 103 -3.58 -47.97 -8.08
N THR A 104 -4.34 -48.55 -9.01
CA THR A 104 -5.01 -47.80 -10.08
C THR A 104 -6.42 -48.31 -10.31
N ASP A 105 -7.36 -47.38 -10.45
CA ASP A 105 -8.71 -47.62 -10.99
C ASP A 105 -8.89 -46.75 -12.25
N GLY A 106 -8.69 -47.36 -13.42
CA GLY A 106 -8.51 -46.63 -14.67
C GLY A 106 -7.32 -45.67 -14.58
N ALA A 107 -7.59 -44.37 -14.73
CA ALA A 107 -6.60 -43.30 -14.58
C ALA A 107 -6.56 -42.69 -13.17
N ASN A 108 -7.27 -43.23 -12.18
CA ASN A 108 -7.16 -42.77 -10.80
C ASN A 108 -6.03 -43.52 -10.10
N VAL A 109 -4.98 -42.79 -9.69
CA VAL A 109 -3.79 -43.36 -9.07
C VAL A 109 -3.84 -43.11 -7.57
N THR A 110 -3.63 -44.16 -6.77
CA THR A 110 -3.40 -44.05 -5.32
C THR A 110 -2.04 -44.65 -4.96
N VAL A 111 -1.21 -43.85 -4.31
CA VAL A 111 0.10 -44.27 -3.78
C VAL A 111 -0.01 -44.41 -2.26
N THR A 112 0.55 -45.49 -1.72
CA THR A 112 0.76 -45.64 -0.27
C THR A 112 2.22 -45.99 0.00
N SER A 113 2.94 -45.10 0.69
CA SER A 113 4.33 -45.27 1.08
C SER A 113 4.46 -45.41 2.59
N THR A 114 4.85 -46.60 3.03
CA THR A 114 5.31 -46.91 4.40
C THR A 114 6.84 -46.99 4.48
N SER A 115 7.52 -46.72 3.36
CA SER A 115 8.96 -46.76 3.25
C SER A 115 9.63 -45.78 4.23
N GLN A 116 10.82 -46.15 4.70
CA GLN A 116 11.68 -45.28 5.50
C GLN A 116 12.76 -44.59 4.64
N ILE A 117 12.73 -44.80 3.32
CA ILE A 117 13.64 -44.15 2.37
C ILE A 117 13.28 -42.65 2.32
N GLN A 118 14.29 -41.80 2.42
CA GLN A 118 14.16 -40.35 2.27
C GLN A 118 14.24 -39.95 0.79
N ASP A 119 13.71 -38.78 0.46
CA ASP A 119 13.81 -38.18 -0.88
C ASP A 119 13.24 -39.09 -2.00
N ILE A 120 12.11 -39.74 -1.72
CA ILE A 120 11.35 -40.48 -2.74
C ILE A 120 10.73 -39.47 -3.71
N GLY A 121 10.94 -39.69 -5.01
CA GLY A 121 10.38 -38.87 -6.07
C GLY A 121 9.16 -39.54 -6.72
N TYR A 122 8.10 -38.78 -6.97
CA TYR A 122 6.93 -39.19 -7.74
C TYR A 122 6.82 -38.32 -8.98
N ARG A 123 7.19 -38.87 -10.13
CA ARG A 123 7.20 -38.14 -11.41
C ARG A 123 5.95 -38.43 -12.21
N LEU A 124 5.16 -37.40 -12.45
CA LEU A 124 3.92 -37.47 -13.22
C LEU A 124 4.14 -36.91 -14.62
N SER A 125 3.62 -37.58 -15.64
CA SER A 125 3.68 -37.14 -17.05
C SER A 125 2.50 -37.66 -17.86
N GLY A 126 2.26 -37.10 -19.04
CA GLY A 126 1.17 -37.53 -19.93
C GLY A 126 -0.16 -36.84 -19.62
N SER A 127 -1.28 -37.38 -20.08
CA SER A 127 -2.58 -36.70 -19.97
C SER A 127 -3.75 -37.64 -19.68
N THR A 128 -4.72 -37.18 -18.88
CA THR A 128 -6.00 -37.86 -18.64
C THR A 128 -7.17 -36.86 -18.53
N HIS A 129 -8.37 -37.31 -18.91
CA HIS A 129 -9.62 -36.53 -18.84
C HIS A 129 -10.59 -36.99 -17.73
N GLY A 130 -10.21 -38.00 -16.96
CA GLY A 130 -11.04 -38.59 -15.90
C GLY A 130 -10.21 -39.38 -14.90
N GLY A 131 -9.10 -38.80 -14.47
CA GLY A 131 -8.13 -39.42 -13.57
C GLY A 131 -7.71 -38.49 -12.45
N SER A 132 -6.88 -39.02 -11.55
CA SER A 132 -6.39 -38.30 -10.37
C SER A 132 -5.06 -38.85 -9.90
N PHE A 133 -4.35 -38.09 -9.07
CA PHE A 133 -3.22 -38.55 -8.30
C PHE A 133 -3.49 -38.35 -6.81
N LYS A 134 -3.49 -39.44 -6.03
CA LYS A 134 -3.62 -39.43 -4.58
C LYS A 134 -2.43 -40.11 -3.91
N ILE A 135 -1.95 -39.56 -2.81
CA ILE A 135 -0.79 -40.12 -2.09
C ILE A 135 -0.90 -40.04 -0.58
N TYR A 136 -0.50 -41.15 0.06
CA TYR A 136 -0.21 -41.30 1.47
C TYR A 136 1.28 -41.61 1.64
N SER A 137 2.02 -40.81 2.38
CA SER A 137 3.45 -41.03 2.65
C SER A 137 3.79 -40.76 4.10
N GLN A 138 4.57 -41.67 4.71
CA GLN A 138 5.13 -41.50 6.05
C GLN A 138 6.38 -40.61 6.09
N GLN A 139 6.98 -40.32 4.93
CA GLN A 139 8.17 -39.47 4.80
C GLN A 139 7.88 -38.26 3.91
N PRO A 140 8.63 -37.15 4.06
CA PRO A 140 8.70 -36.09 3.04
C PRO A 140 9.03 -36.68 1.67
N PHE A 141 8.51 -36.06 0.60
CA PHE A 141 8.73 -36.54 -0.75
C PHE A 141 8.74 -35.40 -1.77
N GLU A 142 9.24 -35.71 -2.96
CA GLU A 142 9.25 -34.81 -4.11
C GLU A 142 8.17 -35.23 -5.11
N LEU A 143 7.33 -34.30 -5.52
CA LEU A 143 6.34 -34.46 -6.58
C LEU A 143 6.83 -33.71 -7.82
N MET A 144 7.23 -34.43 -8.86
CA MET A 144 7.78 -33.85 -10.08
C MET A 144 6.71 -33.79 -11.18
N LEU A 145 6.33 -32.59 -11.61
CA LEU A 145 5.37 -32.41 -12.70
C LEU A 145 6.12 -32.25 -14.03
N ASN A 146 6.08 -33.30 -14.86
CA ASN A 146 6.85 -33.42 -16.09
C ASN A 146 5.98 -33.44 -17.34
N GLY A 147 5.30 -32.34 -17.61
CA GLY A 147 4.36 -32.22 -18.73
C GLY A 147 3.08 -33.03 -18.50
N VAL A 148 2.58 -33.04 -17.26
CA VAL A 148 1.36 -33.77 -16.89
C VAL A 148 0.11 -32.92 -17.04
N GLN A 149 -0.97 -33.51 -17.54
CA GLN A 149 -2.28 -32.89 -17.64
C GLN A 149 -3.34 -33.81 -17.02
N ILE A 150 -3.90 -33.42 -15.87
CA ILE A 150 -4.89 -34.23 -15.14
C ILE A 150 -6.19 -33.44 -15.05
N THR A 151 -7.24 -33.98 -15.67
CA THR A 151 -8.62 -33.58 -15.37
C THR A 151 -9.30 -34.67 -14.57
N ASN A 152 -9.77 -34.32 -13.38
CA ASN A 152 -10.69 -35.13 -12.59
C ASN A 152 -12.11 -34.60 -12.81
N THR A 153 -13.10 -35.47 -12.94
CA THR A 153 -14.49 -35.07 -13.20
C THR A 153 -15.33 -34.92 -11.92
N ASN A 154 -14.85 -35.44 -10.79
CA ASN A 154 -15.63 -35.50 -9.54
C ASN A 154 -14.78 -35.39 -8.26
N GLY A 155 -13.65 -34.70 -8.30
CA GLY A 155 -12.76 -34.47 -7.16
C GLY A 155 -11.48 -33.72 -7.55
N PRO A 156 -10.47 -33.64 -6.66
CA PRO A 156 -9.18 -33.01 -6.95
C PRO A 156 -8.42 -33.72 -8.08
N ALA A 157 -7.66 -32.95 -8.86
CA ALA A 157 -6.69 -33.53 -9.79
C ALA A 157 -5.51 -34.16 -9.02
N ILE A 158 -5.03 -33.45 -7.99
CA ILE A 158 -4.00 -33.93 -7.06
C ILE A 158 -4.53 -33.81 -5.63
N ASN A 159 -4.46 -34.92 -4.89
CA ASN A 159 -4.90 -35.00 -3.49
C ASN A 159 -3.79 -35.60 -2.60
N ILE A 160 -3.08 -34.76 -1.85
CA ILE A 160 -2.00 -35.18 -0.94
C ILE A 160 -2.56 -35.33 0.47
N GLN A 161 -2.64 -36.58 0.94
CA GLN A 161 -3.19 -36.96 2.24
C GLN A 161 -2.08 -37.32 3.24
N SER A 162 -0.96 -36.61 3.15
CA SER A 162 0.27 -36.88 3.91
C SER A 162 0.55 -35.74 4.87
N GLY A 163 1.09 -36.04 6.06
CA GLY A 163 1.37 -35.02 7.09
C GLY A 163 2.75 -34.37 7.01
N ASN A 164 3.62 -34.80 6.10
CA ASN A 164 5.00 -34.31 5.97
C ASN A 164 5.16 -33.41 4.74
N THR A 165 6.01 -32.38 4.84
CA THR A 165 6.32 -31.43 3.76
C THR A 165 6.56 -32.09 2.40
N VAL A 166 5.99 -31.48 1.36
CA VAL A 166 6.14 -31.92 -0.03
C VAL A 166 6.83 -30.85 -0.85
N THR A 167 7.91 -31.23 -1.53
CA THR A 167 8.52 -30.38 -2.56
C THR A 167 7.86 -30.68 -3.90
N VAL A 168 7.33 -29.67 -4.57
CA VAL A 168 6.72 -29.79 -5.90
C VAL A 168 7.68 -29.18 -6.92
N ASP A 169 8.35 -30.01 -7.70
CA ASP A 169 9.23 -29.55 -8.79
C ASP A 169 8.42 -29.42 -10.09
N ILE A 170 8.23 -28.17 -10.54
CA ILE A 170 7.67 -27.89 -11.86
C ILE A 170 8.82 -27.92 -12.86
N MET A 171 9.02 -29.09 -13.46
CA MET A 171 10.22 -29.41 -14.23
C MET A 171 10.45 -28.42 -15.38
N ASN A 172 11.70 -28.00 -15.55
CA ASN A 172 12.11 -27.02 -16.57
C ASN A 172 11.63 -27.42 -17.98
N GLY A 173 11.11 -26.45 -18.73
CA GLY A 173 10.66 -26.63 -20.11
C GLY A 173 9.33 -27.39 -20.25
N THR A 174 8.64 -27.67 -19.15
CA THR A 174 7.34 -28.38 -19.17
C THR A 174 6.17 -27.44 -18.95
N THR A 175 5.00 -27.87 -19.44
CA THR A 175 3.71 -27.24 -19.18
C THR A 175 2.79 -28.29 -18.57
N ASN A 176 2.27 -27.98 -17.39
CA ASN A 176 1.44 -28.87 -16.61
C ASN A 176 0.05 -28.26 -16.42
N ALA A 177 -0.99 -29.09 -16.37
CA ALA A 177 -2.36 -28.62 -16.15
C ALA A 177 -3.11 -29.52 -15.18
N LEU A 178 -3.78 -28.91 -14.20
CA LEU A 178 -4.60 -29.59 -13.21
C LEU A 178 -6.01 -28.99 -13.26
N THR A 179 -7.01 -29.84 -13.43
CA THR A 179 -8.42 -29.44 -13.48
C THR A 179 -9.24 -30.37 -12.60
N ASP A 180 -10.04 -29.83 -11.70
CA ASP A 180 -10.91 -30.62 -10.84
C ASP A 180 -12.34 -30.77 -11.39
N GLY A 181 -13.14 -31.56 -10.67
CA GLY A 181 -14.55 -31.73 -10.98
C GLY A 181 -15.39 -30.57 -10.45
N GLY A 182 -16.39 -30.12 -11.21
CA GLY A 182 -17.32 -29.07 -10.76
C GLY A 182 -18.09 -29.41 -9.47
N SER A 183 -18.21 -30.70 -9.16
CA SER A 183 -18.75 -31.23 -7.91
C SER A 183 -17.86 -32.34 -7.40
N TYR A 184 -17.62 -32.39 -6.09
CA TYR A 184 -16.78 -33.43 -5.50
C TYR A 184 -17.63 -34.60 -5.01
N SER A 185 -17.16 -35.81 -5.27
CA SER A 185 -17.70 -37.03 -4.69
C SER A 185 -17.47 -37.07 -3.17
N ASN A 186 -18.21 -37.91 -2.45
CA ASN A 186 -17.99 -38.06 -1.02
C ASN A 186 -16.53 -38.50 -0.77
N PRO A 187 -15.81 -37.84 0.15
CA PRO A 187 -14.43 -38.18 0.41
C PRO A 187 -14.30 -39.64 0.84
N ALA A 188 -13.27 -40.31 0.31
CA ALA A 188 -12.91 -41.63 0.80
C ALA A 188 -12.42 -41.54 2.25
N LYS A 189 -12.34 -42.69 2.92
CA LYS A 189 -11.69 -42.76 4.22
C LYS A 189 -10.21 -43.03 4.05
N ALA A 190 -9.39 -42.24 4.72
CA ALA A 190 -7.97 -42.48 4.89
C ALA A 190 -7.71 -43.83 5.59
N PRO A 191 -6.49 -44.39 5.51
CA PRO A 191 -6.15 -45.65 6.17
C PRO A 191 -6.37 -45.66 7.69
N ASP A 192 -6.38 -44.48 8.33
CA ASP A 192 -6.66 -44.31 9.76
C ASP A 192 -8.17 -44.20 10.10
N GLY A 193 -9.04 -44.25 9.09
CA GLY A 193 -10.50 -44.23 9.22
C GLY A 193 -11.13 -42.84 9.19
N LYS A 194 -10.35 -41.76 9.11
CA LYS A 194 -10.86 -40.39 8.95
C LYS A 194 -11.27 -40.13 7.49
N SER A 195 -12.25 -39.25 7.28
CA SER A 195 -12.57 -38.79 5.92
C SER A 195 -11.41 -37.95 5.39
N GLU A 196 -11.03 -38.17 4.14
CA GLU A 196 -10.05 -37.34 3.43
C GLU A 196 -10.59 -35.92 3.24
N ASP A 197 -9.73 -34.91 3.33
CA ASP A 197 -10.09 -33.58 2.84
C ASP A 197 -9.88 -33.46 1.32
N GLN A 198 -10.73 -32.65 0.70
CA GLN A 198 -10.71 -32.39 -0.74
C GLN A 198 -11.12 -30.93 -0.95
N LYS A 199 -10.19 -30.00 -0.73
CA LYS A 199 -10.50 -28.56 -0.64
C LYS A 199 -10.14 -27.75 -1.89
N GLY A 200 -9.40 -28.31 -2.84
CA GLY A 200 -9.07 -27.63 -4.09
C GLY A 200 -8.57 -28.58 -5.18
N ALA A 201 -8.39 -28.03 -6.38
CA ALA A 201 -7.96 -28.81 -7.55
C ALA A 201 -6.58 -29.44 -7.36
N PHE A 202 -5.70 -28.72 -6.67
CA PHE A 202 -4.52 -29.26 -6.03
C PHE A 202 -4.66 -29.04 -4.52
N PHE A 203 -4.87 -30.12 -3.76
CA PHE A 203 -5.00 -30.08 -2.31
C PHE A 203 -3.87 -30.84 -1.59
N SER A 204 -3.48 -30.33 -0.42
CA SER A 204 -2.54 -30.98 0.50
C SER A 204 -2.90 -30.78 1.98
N GLU A 205 -2.75 -31.83 2.79
CA GLU A 205 -2.83 -31.78 4.25
C GLU A 205 -1.60 -31.13 4.93
N THR A 206 -0.56 -30.80 4.17
CA THR A 206 0.75 -30.39 4.69
C THR A 206 1.40 -29.33 3.81
N THR A 207 2.57 -28.85 4.23
CA THR A 207 3.30 -27.78 3.57
C THR A 207 3.66 -28.16 2.14
N LEU A 208 3.42 -27.24 1.20
CA LEU A 208 3.84 -27.35 -0.20
C LEU A 208 4.97 -26.36 -0.47
N ILE A 209 6.07 -26.83 -1.04
CA ILE A 209 7.19 -25.99 -1.48
C ILE A 209 7.35 -26.13 -3.00
N PHE A 210 6.96 -25.11 -3.75
CA PHE A 210 7.07 -25.10 -5.20
C PHE A 210 8.45 -24.62 -5.66
N THR A 211 9.07 -25.42 -6.53
CA THR A 211 10.39 -25.14 -7.10
C THR A 211 10.38 -25.40 -8.62
N GLY A 212 11.53 -25.23 -9.26
CA GLY A 212 11.68 -25.44 -10.70
C GLY A 212 11.39 -24.19 -11.52
N THR A 213 11.23 -24.37 -12.84
CA THR A 213 11.10 -23.25 -13.81
C THR A 213 10.07 -23.51 -14.91
N GLY A 214 9.37 -24.65 -14.85
CA GLY A 214 8.27 -24.95 -15.77
C GLY A 214 6.99 -24.17 -15.44
N ASN A 215 5.93 -24.48 -16.19
CA ASN A 215 4.63 -23.83 -16.06
C ASN A 215 3.60 -24.81 -15.47
N LEU A 216 2.78 -24.33 -14.54
CA LEU A 216 1.64 -25.05 -13.97
C LEU A 216 0.38 -24.19 -14.13
N THR A 217 -0.63 -24.73 -14.82
CA THR A 217 -1.98 -24.14 -14.85
C THR A 217 -2.91 -24.94 -13.94
N ILE A 218 -3.67 -24.26 -13.09
CA ILE A 218 -4.68 -24.86 -12.22
C ILE A 218 -6.04 -24.26 -12.58
N ASN A 219 -7.03 -25.12 -12.82
CA ASN A 219 -8.42 -24.78 -13.07
C ASN A 219 -9.29 -25.35 -11.94
N GLY A 220 -9.63 -24.52 -10.95
CA GLY A 220 -10.54 -24.86 -9.86
C GLY A 220 -12.00 -24.60 -10.25
N LEU A 221 -12.66 -25.61 -10.80
CA LEU A 221 -14.07 -25.61 -11.20
C LEU A 221 -15.00 -26.01 -10.06
N GLY A 222 -14.48 -26.70 -9.03
CA GLY A 222 -15.25 -27.22 -7.92
C GLY A 222 -16.04 -26.12 -7.18
N SER A 223 -17.37 -26.28 -7.11
CA SER A 223 -18.21 -25.38 -6.32
C SER A 223 -17.76 -25.33 -4.85
N ALA A 224 -17.50 -24.11 -4.35
CA ALA A 224 -16.94 -23.87 -3.01
C ALA A 224 -15.62 -24.63 -2.75
N LYS A 225 -14.73 -24.67 -3.76
CA LYS A 225 -13.37 -25.23 -3.69
C LYS A 225 -12.36 -24.21 -4.19
N HIS A 226 -11.18 -24.25 -3.60
CA HIS A 226 -10.05 -23.38 -3.97
C HIS A 226 -9.33 -23.91 -5.22
N GLY A 227 -8.49 -23.08 -5.84
CA GLY A 227 -7.60 -23.56 -6.90
C GLY A 227 -6.50 -24.46 -6.32
N LEU A 228 -5.60 -23.85 -5.56
CA LEU A 228 -4.52 -24.49 -4.82
C LEU A 228 -4.77 -24.33 -3.32
N CYS A 229 -4.75 -25.43 -2.57
CA CYS A 229 -5.06 -25.40 -1.13
C CYS A 229 -4.11 -26.28 -0.32
N SER A 230 -3.65 -25.75 0.82
CA SER A 230 -2.95 -26.49 1.84
C SER A 230 -3.55 -26.22 3.21
N ASP A 231 -3.71 -27.27 4.04
CA ASP A 231 -3.97 -27.12 5.49
C ASP A 231 -2.73 -26.66 6.28
N SER A 232 -1.66 -26.29 5.58
CA SER A 232 -0.42 -25.75 6.11
C SER A 232 0.10 -24.61 5.20
N ASN A 233 1.41 -24.36 5.22
CA ASN A 233 2.07 -23.28 4.48
C ASN A 233 2.21 -23.63 3.00
N ILE A 234 2.13 -22.61 2.13
CA ILE A 234 2.50 -22.71 0.72
C ILE A 234 3.67 -21.77 0.46
N GLU A 235 4.79 -22.33 0.02
CA GLU A 235 5.98 -21.58 -0.39
C GLU A 235 6.17 -21.68 -1.92
N ILE A 236 6.41 -20.56 -2.57
CA ILE A 236 6.76 -20.49 -3.99
C ILE A 236 8.17 -19.91 -4.13
N ASN A 237 9.10 -20.77 -4.55
CA ASN A 237 10.52 -20.47 -4.71
C ASN A 237 10.99 -20.78 -6.14
N GLY A 238 10.25 -20.25 -7.13
CA GLY A 238 10.47 -20.49 -8.55
C GLY A 238 9.17 -20.76 -9.32
N CYS A 239 9.33 -21.23 -10.55
CA CYS A 239 8.27 -21.62 -11.49
C CYS A 239 7.25 -20.54 -11.88
N SER A 240 6.34 -20.91 -12.80
CA SER A 240 5.23 -20.09 -13.24
C SER A 240 3.93 -20.82 -12.91
N ILE A 241 3.13 -20.27 -12.00
CA ILE A 241 1.82 -20.81 -11.62
C ILE A 241 0.74 -19.86 -12.13
N ASN A 242 -0.23 -20.42 -12.86
CA ASN A 242 -1.40 -19.72 -13.36
C ASN A 242 -2.65 -20.39 -12.78
N ILE A 243 -3.30 -19.75 -11.82
CA ILE A 243 -4.64 -20.12 -11.36
C ILE A 243 -5.63 -19.45 -12.32
N ALA A 244 -6.06 -20.17 -13.35
CA ALA A 244 -6.89 -19.60 -14.41
C ALA A 244 -8.33 -19.31 -13.95
N SER A 245 -8.82 -20.08 -12.97
CA SER A 245 -10.06 -19.83 -12.27
C SER A 245 -10.07 -20.58 -10.93
N ALA A 246 -10.74 -20.02 -9.93
CA ALA A 246 -11.15 -20.71 -8.72
C ALA A 246 -12.54 -20.20 -8.29
N ALA A 247 -13.46 -21.10 -7.94
CA ALA A 247 -14.80 -20.75 -7.47
C ALA A 247 -14.83 -20.24 -6.01
N LYS A 248 -13.74 -20.46 -5.29
CA LYS A 248 -13.43 -19.89 -3.98
C LYS A 248 -12.10 -19.14 -4.13
N ASP A 249 -11.17 -19.29 -3.19
CA ASP A 249 -9.89 -18.60 -3.28
C ASP A 249 -8.96 -19.25 -4.32
N GLY A 250 -8.12 -18.44 -4.94
CA GLY A 250 -7.11 -18.93 -5.89
C GLY A 250 -6.09 -19.82 -5.19
N ILE A 251 -5.47 -19.28 -4.14
CA ILE A 251 -4.58 -19.97 -3.21
C ILE A 251 -5.13 -19.80 -1.78
N HIS A 252 -5.32 -20.89 -1.06
CA HIS A 252 -5.66 -20.88 0.36
C HIS A 252 -4.64 -21.70 1.16
N ALA A 253 -3.92 -21.05 2.06
CA ALA A 253 -2.82 -21.62 2.81
C ALA A 253 -3.00 -21.37 4.32
N LYS A 254 -3.54 -22.37 5.01
CA LYS A 254 -4.07 -22.23 6.38
C LYS A 254 -3.09 -21.71 7.44
N THR A 255 -1.80 -21.93 7.23
CA THR A 255 -0.77 -21.50 8.18
C THR A 255 0.19 -20.46 7.60
N GLY A 256 -0.13 -19.90 6.43
CA GLY A 256 0.63 -18.83 5.79
C GLY A 256 1.03 -19.10 4.35
N PHE A 257 1.49 -18.05 3.70
CA PHE A 257 1.95 -18.07 2.32
C PHE A 257 3.28 -17.33 2.19
N GLU A 258 4.22 -17.90 1.44
CA GLU A 258 5.52 -17.29 1.17
C GLU A 258 5.84 -17.26 -0.33
N MET A 259 6.15 -16.06 -0.84
CA MET A 259 6.63 -15.85 -2.20
C MET A 259 8.09 -15.36 -2.17
N ILE A 260 9.00 -16.20 -2.66
CA ILE A 260 10.44 -15.90 -2.75
C ILE A 260 10.82 -15.52 -4.18
N ASN A 261 10.38 -16.30 -5.17
CA ASN A 261 10.67 -16.07 -6.59
C ASN A 261 9.67 -16.80 -7.49
N GLY A 262 9.68 -16.52 -8.79
CA GLY A 262 8.77 -17.10 -9.78
C GLY A 262 7.71 -16.11 -10.28
N SER A 263 6.68 -16.63 -10.92
CA SER A 263 5.53 -15.86 -11.40
C SER A 263 4.23 -16.52 -10.96
N LEU A 264 3.32 -15.71 -10.44
CA LEU A 264 1.98 -16.13 -10.02
C LEU A 264 0.94 -15.25 -10.68
N ASN A 265 0.05 -15.84 -11.46
CA ASN A 265 -1.10 -15.18 -12.07
C ASN A 265 -2.37 -15.84 -11.52
N ILE A 266 -3.26 -15.06 -10.91
CA ILE A 266 -4.46 -15.59 -10.24
C ILE A 266 -5.70 -14.83 -10.68
N THR A 267 -6.70 -15.61 -11.12
CA THR A 267 -8.08 -15.18 -11.25
C THR A 267 -8.95 -16.06 -10.36
N ALA A 268 -9.70 -15.44 -9.45
CA ALA A 268 -10.56 -16.13 -8.49
C ALA A 268 -11.87 -15.35 -8.26
N THR A 269 -12.95 -16.07 -7.93
CA THR A 269 -14.20 -15.43 -7.48
C THR A 269 -14.23 -15.21 -5.97
N GLY A 270 -13.34 -15.85 -5.22
CA GLY A 270 -13.01 -15.48 -3.84
C GLY A 270 -11.72 -14.64 -3.82
N ASP A 271 -10.94 -14.83 -2.78
CA ASP A 271 -9.67 -14.13 -2.59
C ASP A 271 -8.61 -14.71 -3.54
N ALA A 272 -7.67 -13.90 -4.02
CA ALA A 272 -6.62 -14.44 -4.87
C ALA A 272 -5.62 -15.26 -4.02
N ILE A 273 -5.13 -14.69 -2.93
CA ILE A 273 -4.28 -15.36 -1.94
C ILE A 273 -4.87 -15.14 -0.55
N ASP A 274 -5.18 -16.23 0.15
CA ASP A 274 -5.62 -16.24 1.53
C ASP A 274 -4.64 -17.04 2.39
N GLY A 275 -3.92 -16.34 3.28
CA GLY A 275 -3.02 -16.92 4.26
C GLY A 275 -3.70 -17.38 5.56
N ASP A 276 -5.02 -17.23 5.65
CA ASP A 276 -5.85 -17.57 6.82
C ASP A 276 -5.23 -16.99 8.11
N ALA A 277 -5.27 -17.73 9.21
CA ALA A 277 -4.62 -17.40 10.48
C ALA A 277 -3.08 -17.21 10.42
N GLY A 278 -2.44 -17.49 9.28
CA GLY A 278 -1.00 -17.43 9.08
C GLY A 278 -0.47 -16.07 8.65
N ASN A 279 0.84 -16.00 8.39
CA ASN A 279 1.49 -14.81 7.83
C ASN A 279 1.57 -14.88 6.31
N VAL A 280 1.58 -13.73 5.65
CA VAL A 280 1.93 -13.61 4.22
C VAL A 280 3.27 -12.91 4.08
N THR A 281 4.26 -13.58 3.47
CA THR A 281 5.60 -13.04 3.28
C THR A 281 5.97 -13.00 1.81
N ILE A 282 6.37 -11.82 1.30
CA ILE A 282 6.77 -11.62 -0.10
C ILE A 282 8.14 -10.96 -0.13
N THR A 283 9.15 -11.72 -0.56
CA THR A 283 10.55 -11.26 -0.65
C THR A 283 11.00 -11.07 -2.11
N GLY A 284 10.26 -11.62 -3.08
CA GLY A 284 10.58 -11.52 -4.50
C GLY A 284 9.48 -12.08 -5.41
N GLY A 285 9.83 -12.32 -6.68
CA GLY A 285 8.92 -12.83 -7.70
C GLY A 285 7.90 -11.82 -8.24
N ASN A 286 7.01 -12.30 -9.12
CA ASN A 286 5.93 -11.50 -9.70
C ASN A 286 4.58 -12.08 -9.27
N ILE A 287 3.67 -11.25 -8.77
CA ILE A 287 2.30 -11.63 -8.43
C ILE A 287 1.35 -10.72 -9.20
N THR A 288 0.44 -11.31 -9.96
CA THR A 288 -0.65 -10.61 -10.64
C THR A 288 -1.98 -11.21 -10.23
N THR A 289 -2.91 -10.38 -9.75
CA THR A 289 -4.25 -10.83 -9.36
C THR A 289 -5.33 -10.05 -10.08
N LEU A 290 -6.44 -10.73 -10.37
CA LEU A 290 -7.68 -10.15 -10.83
C LEU A 290 -8.84 -10.74 -10.03
N ASN A 291 -9.53 -9.89 -9.27
CA ASN A 291 -10.69 -10.26 -8.49
C ASN A 291 -11.86 -9.32 -8.81
N ASP A 292 -12.93 -9.86 -9.41
CA ASP A 292 -14.07 -9.10 -9.93
C ASP A 292 -15.37 -9.27 -9.11
N ALA A 293 -15.34 -10.08 -8.05
CA ALA A 293 -16.49 -10.30 -7.18
C ALA A 293 -16.47 -9.33 -5.98
N ASP A 294 -17.64 -9.05 -5.42
CA ASP A 294 -17.77 -8.17 -4.25
C ASP A 294 -17.19 -8.82 -2.99
N ASP A 295 -16.68 -8.00 -2.08
CA ASP A 295 -16.07 -8.39 -0.82
C ASP A 295 -14.96 -9.44 -0.93
N VAL A 296 -14.06 -9.27 -1.89
CA VAL A 296 -12.90 -10.13 -2.08
C VAL A 296 -11.59 -9.38 -1.84
N LYS A 297 -10.51 -10.15 -1.77
CA LYS A 297 -9.17 -9.64 -1.52
C LYS A 297 -8.18 -10.15 -2.55
N GLY A 298 -7.25 -9.27 -2.92
CA GLY A 298 -6.09 -9.68 -3.73
C GLY A 298 -5.18 -10.59 -2.90
N ILE A 299 -4.81 -10.11 -1.72
CA ILE A 299 -4.00 -10.82 -0.73
C ILE A 299 -4.58 -10.55 0.66
N THR A 300 -4.85 -11.60 1.44
CA THR A 300 -5.37 -11.49 2.81
C THR A 300 -4.70 -12.45 3.78
N CYS A 301 -4.65 -12.09 5.06
CA CYS A 301 -4.31 -12.96 6.19
C CYS A 301 -4.76 -12.35 7.53
N ASP A 302 -4.90 -13.17 8.57
CA ASP A 302 -5.15 -12.68 9.93
C ASP A 302 -3.82 -12.33 10.63
N GLY A 303 -2.75 -13.06 10.28
CA GLY A 303 -1.40 -12.79 10.75
C GLY A 303 -0.78 -11.57 10.07
N THR A 304 0.53 -11.42 10.19
CA THR A 304 1.25 -10.28 9.62
C THR A 304 1.48 -10.43 8.12
N MET A 305 1.41 -9.30 7.40
CA MET A 305 1.78 -9.23 6.00
C MET A 305 3.11 -8.48 5.83
N SER A 306 4.14 -9.15 5.31
CA SER A 306 5.48 -8.59 5.15
C SER A 306 5.93 -8.60 3.69
N ILE A 307 6.18 -7.41 3.13
CA ILE A 307 6.66 -7.23 1.76
C ILE A 307 8.02 -6.53 1.79
N SER A 308 9.05 -7.23 1.30
CA SER A 308 10.43 -6.70 1.22
C SER A 308 10.97 -6.66 -0.21
N GLY A 309 10.26 -7.25 -1.17
CA GLY A 309 10.63 -7.27 -2.57
C GLY A 309 9.50 -7.75 -3.47
N GLY A 310 9.83 -8.02 -4.73
CA GLY A 310 8.88 -8.51 -5.75
C GLY A 310 8.19 -7.41 -6.55
N VAL A 311 7.44 -7.82 -7.56
CA VAL A 311 6.57 -6.98 -8.39
C VAL A 311 5.14 -7.47 -8.22
N LEU A 312 4.28 -6.64 -7.63
CA LEU A 312 2.90 -6.96 -7.33
C LEU A 312 1.99 -6.07 -8.19
N MET A 313 1.07 -6.68 -8.92
CA MET A 313 0.04 -6.00 -9.69
C MET A 313 -1.33 -6.55 -9.28
N LEU A 314 -2.02 -5.83 -8.42
CA LEU A 314 -3.28 -6.29 -7.82
C LEU A 314 -4.44 -5.49 -8.41
N THR A 315 -5.35 -6.15 -9.11
CA THR A 315 -6.59 -5.54 -9.62
C THR A 315 -7.79 -6.11 -8.89
N VAL A 316 -8.54 -5.26 -8.21
CA VAL A 316 -9.73 -5.65 -7.44
C VAL A 316 -10.89 -4.73 -7.78
N ASN A 317 -11.94 -5.28 -8.37
CA ASN A 317 -13.01 -4.48 -8.98
C ASN A 317 -14.35 -4.54 -8.25
N GLY A 318 -14.56 -5.53 -7.38
CA GLY A 318 -15.83 -5.70 -6.68
C GLY A 318 -16.04 -4.72 -5.54
N ASP A 319 -17.30 -4.46 -5.22
CA ASP A 319 -17.69 -3.55 -4.15
C ASP A 319 -17.13 -4.00 -2.81
N GLN A 320 -16.90 -3.04 -1.90
CA GLN A 320 -16.33 -3.24 -0.57
C GLN A 320 -15.06 -4.12 -0.55
N SER A 321 -14.32 -4.27 -1.64
CA SER A 321 -13.20 -5.22 -1.73
C SER A 321 -11.87 -4.61 -1.29
N LYS A 322 -10.87 -5.43 -0.93
CA LYS A 322 -9.59 -4.96 -0.39
C LYS A 322 -8.40 -5.58 -1.12
N ALA A 323 -7.57 -4.81 -1.82
CA ALA A 323 -6.48 -5.44 -2.59
C ALA A 323 -5.45 -6.13 -1.70
N MET A 324 -5.08 -5.50 -0.59
CA MET A 324 -4.34 -6.10 0.51
C MET A 324 -5.12 -5.92 1.81
N LYS A 325 -5.35 -7.00 2.56
CA LYS A 325 -5.94 -6.96 3.90
C LYS A 325 -5.11 -7.76 4.90
N SER A 326 -4.94 -7.23 6.10
CA SER A 326 -4.34 -7.94 7.23
C SER A 326 -5.07 -7.61 8.53
N GLU A 327 -5.35 -8.60 9.39
CA GLU A 327 -5.86 -8.32 10.75
C GLU A 327 -4.73 -7.89 11.70
N SER A 328 -3.50 -8.33 11.44
CA SER A 328 -2.29 -7.86 12.12
C SER A 328 -1.50 -6.86 11.26
N ASP A 329 -0.31 -6.45 11.71
CA ASP A 329 0.47 -5.41 11.02
C ASP A 329 0.80 -5.74 9.55
N ILE A 330 0.76 -4.70 8.70
CA ILE A 330 1.34 -4.72 7.34
C ILE A 330 2.68 -3.98 7.36
N THR A 331 3.74 -4.63 6.90
CA THR A 331 5.07 -4.03 6.76
C THR A 331 5.54 -4.06 5.30
N ILE A 332 5.83 -2.89 4.74
CA ILE A 332 6.39 -2.73 3.39
C ILE A 332 7.77 -2.08 3.51
N SER A 333 8.81 -2.84 3.20
CA SER A 333 10.22 -2.40 3.22
C SER A 333 10.85 -2.34 1.82
N GLY A 334 10.17 -2.88 0.81
CA GLY A 334 10.64 -2.91 -0.57
C GLY A 334 9.58 -3.42 -1.54
N GLY A 335 9.99 -3.65 -2.79
CA GLY A 335 9.10 -4.11 -3.87
C GLY A 335 8.55 -2.99 -4.75
N SER A 336 7.97 -3.38 -5.88
CA SER A 336 7.19 -2.53 -6.78
C SER A 336 5.73 -2.98 -6.73
N ILE A 337 4.87 -2.17 -6.16
CA ILE A 337 3.48 -2.51 -5.85
C ILE A 337 2.58 -1.57 -6.65
N THR A 338 1.77 -2.14 -7.54
CA THR A 338 0.74 -1.43 -8.29
C THR A 338 -0.62 -2.00 -7.91
N ILE A 339 -1.52 -1.15 -7.44
CA ILE A 339 -2.87 -1.55 -7.04
C ILE A 339 -3.90 -0.73 -7.80
N ILE A 340 -4.87 -1.42 -8.38
CA ILE A 340 -6.04 -0.81 -9.02
C ILE A 340 -7.29 -1.32 -8.29
N THR A 341 -8.06 -0.40 -7.72
CA THR A 341 -9.34 -0.68 -7.10
C THR A 341 -10.47 0.11 -7.77
N THR A 342 -11.54 -0.58 -8.17
CA THR A 342 -12.70 0.08 -8.81
C THR A 342 -14.02 -0.13 -8.10
N GLY A 343 -14.07 -0.97 -7.08
CA GLY A 343 -15.29 -1.28 -6.33
C GLY A 343 -15.80 -0.11 -5.52
N ASP A 344 -17.12 -0.05 -5.34
CA ASP A 344 -17.77 1.01 -4.60
C ASP A 344 -17.77 0.74 -3.08
N ALA A 345 -17.92 1.81 -2.28
CA ALA A 345 -18.27 1.67 -0.88
C ALA A 345 -19.72 1.15 -0.75
N VAL A 346 -19.92 0.21 0.18
CA VAL A 346 -21.23 -0.37 0.48
C VAL A 346 -21.71 0.14 1.83
N LEU A 347 -22.97 0.57 1.90
CA LEU A 347 -23.60 0.97 3.16
C LEU A 347 -24.21 -0.25 3.86
N GLU A 348 -23.52 -0.77 4.88
CA GLU A 348 -23.99 -1.91 5.66
C GLU A 348 -24.95 -1.45 6.75
N ALA A 349 -26.13 -2.07 6.87
CA ALA A 349 -27.12 -1.64 7.85
C ALA A 349 -26.62 -1.89 9.29
N SER A 350 -26.58 -0.84 10.10
CA SER A 350 -26.09 -0.89 11.49
C SER A 350 -26.75 0.20 12.34
N GLY A 351 -27.17 -0.16 13.55
CA GLY A 351 -27.88 0.77 14.44
C GLY A 351 -29.13 1.37 13.80
N SER A 352 -29.20 2.71 13.77
CA SER A 352 -30.30 3.49 13.18
C SER A 352 -30.05 3.93 11.73
N GLY A 353 -28.94 3.49 11.12
CA GLY A 353 -28.56 3.85 9.76
C GLY A 353 -27.59 2.83 9.18
N PHE A 354 -26.40 3.30 8.79
CA PHE A 354 -25.41 2.48 8.10
C PHE A 354 -23.99 2.69 8.62
N ASP A 355 -23.15 1.68 8.40
CA ASP A 355 -21.70 1.70 8.55
C ASP A 355 -21.07 1.45 7.17
N PRO A 356 -20.34 2.41 6.57
CA PRO A 356 -19.77 2.23 5.24
C PRO A 356 -18.58 1.24 5.21
N SER A 357 -18.68 0.21 4.37
CA SER A 357 -17.61 -0.72 4.04
C SER A 357 -16.94 -0.29 2.73
N TYR A 358 -15.72 0.24 2.84
CA TYR A 358 -15.02 0.86 1.71
C TYR A 358 -14.25 -0.17 0.88
N CYS A 359 -14.27 0.00 -0.45
CA CYS A 359 -13.22 -0.59 -1.27
C CYS A 359 -11.88 0.12 -0.98
N THR A 360 -10.84 -0.64 -0.67
CA THR A 360 -9.57 -0.10 -0.16
C THR A 360 -8.38 -0.80 -0.81
N ALA A 361 -7.38 -0.06 -1.26
CA ALA A 361 -6.18 -0.68 -1.82
C ALA A 361 -5.36 -1.43 -0.75
N ILE A 362 -4.99 -0.77 0.33
CA ILE A 362 -4.28 -1.39 1.47
C ILE A 362 -5.06 -1.13 2.75
N LYS A 363 -5.64 -2.19 3.32
CA LYS A 363 -6.44 -2.16 4.55
C LYS A 363 -5.75 -2.97 5.64
N CYS A 364 -5.62 -2.39 6.82
CA CYS A 364 -5.09 -3.08 7.99
C CYS A 364 -6.00 -2.81 9.19
N ASP A 365 -6.22 -3.84 10.01
CA ASP A 365 -6.97 -3.71 11.27
C ASP A 365 -6.00 -3.41 12.45
N ALA A 366 -4.69 -3.45 12.18
CA ALA A 366 -3.58 -3.02 13.06
C ALA A 366 -2.69 -1.99 12.35
N ASN A 367 -1.38 -1.93 12.63
CA ASN A 367 -0.51 -0.86 12.10
C ASN A 367 -0.05 -1.11 10.66
N ILE A 368 0.19 -0.03 9.91
CA ILE A 368 0.87 -0.07 8.62
C ILE A 368 2.22 0.62 8.72
N ASN A 369 3.30 -0.12 8.40
CA ASN A 369 4.68 0.35 8.45
C ASN A 369 5.33 0.34 7.06
N ILE A 370 5.60 1.52 6.49
CA ILE A 370 6.24 1.67 5.18
C ILE A 370 7.63 2.25 5.37
N SER A 371 8.66 1.45 5.12
CA SER A 371 10.07 1.83 5.24
C SER A 371 10.82 1.81 3.90
N GLY A 372 10.14 1.51 2.80
CA GLY A 372 10.70 1.48 1.45
C GLY A 372 9.69 1.03 0.40
N GLY A 373 10.18 0.78 -0.82
CA GLY A 373 9.37 0.33 -1.96
C GLY A 373 8.83 1.46 -2.85
N SER A 374 8.25 1.06 -3.99
CA SER A 374 7.51 1.91 -4.90
C SER A 374 6.05 1.46 -4.90
N ILE A 375 5.14 2.31 -4.43
CA ILE A 375 3.72 2.02 -4.27
C ILE A 375 2.94 2.98 -5.18
N ASP A 376 2.18 2.43 -6.12
CA ASP A 376 1.33 3.17 -7.05
C ASP A 376 -0.11 2.65 -6.96
N ILE A 377 -1.03 3.51 -6.55
CA ILE A 377 -2.42 3.15 -6.26
C ILE A 377 -3.37 4.02 -7.08
N ILE A 378 -4.31 3.37 -7.77
CA ILE A 378 -5.44 4.02 -8.43
C ILE A 378 -6.73 3.44 -7.86
N SER A 379 -7.50 4.28 -7.16
CA SER A 379 -8.78 3.90 -6.54
C SER A 379 -9.92 4.74 -7.11
N THR A 380 -10.76 4.14 -7.96
CA THR A 380 -11.78 4.88 -8.72
C THR A 380 -13.21 4.68 -8.25
N GLY A 381 -13.49 3.61 -7.50
CA GLY A 381 -14.85 3.34 -7.02
C GLY A 381 -15.30 4.34 -5.95
N ILE A 382 -16.62 4.47 -5.78
CA ILE A 382 -17.28 5.43 -4.89
C ILE A 382 -16.63 5.40 -3.51
N ALA A 383 -16.14 6.57 -3.07
CA ALA A 383 -15.40 6.76 -1.83
C ALA A 383 -14.25 5.77 -1.56
N GLY A 384 -13.68 5.17 -2.60
CA GLY A 384 -12.58 4.23 -2.46
C GLY A 384 -11.37 4.85 -1.76
N LYS A 385 -10.68 4.03 -0.97
CA LYS A 385 -9.53 4.43 -0.14
C LYS A 385 -8.22 3.88 -0.69
N GLY A 386 -7.15 4.65 -0.52
CA GLY A 386 -5.79 4.19 -0.80
C GLY A 386 -5.27 3.30 0.33
N ILE A 387 -4.67 3.91 1.34
CA ILE A 387 -4.12 3.23 2.52
C ILE A 387 -5.00 3.55 3.74
N SER A 388 -5.49 2.52 4.45
CA SER A 388 -6.38 2.64 5.61
C SER A 388 -5.92 1.72 6.74
N SER A 389 -5.77 2.28 7.94
CA SER A 389 -5.39 1.56 9.16
C SER A 389 -6.39 1.84 10.27
N ASP A 390 -6.82 0.82 11.01
CA ASP A 390 -7.62 1.02 12.25
C ASP A 390 -6.71 1.36 13.46
N ALA A 391 -5.40 1.39 13.26
CA ALA A 391 -4.41 1.84 14.22
C ALA A 391 -3.47 2.87 13.57
N ASP A 392 -2.16 2.82 13.86
CA ASP A 392 -1.21 3.83 13.38
C ASP A 392 -0.68 3.54 11.96
N ILE A 393 -0.33 4.60 11.23
CA ILE A 393 0.44 4.54 9.98
C ILE A 393 1.81 5.18 10.19
N THR A 394 2.89 4.47 9.85
CA THR A 394 4.26 5.02 9.84
C THR A 394 4.86 4.94 8.44
N ILE A 395 5.29 6.07 7.89
CA ILE A 395 5.98 6.19 6.60
C ILE A 395 7.39 6.75 6.82
N ALA A 396 8.38 5.87 6.80
CA ALA A 396 9.79 6.18 6.99
C ALA A 396 10.60 6.32 5.71
N ASN A 397 10.15 5.71 4.62
CA ASN A 397 10.73 5.92 3.30
C ASN A 397 9.79 5.38 2.22
N GLY A 398 10.24 5.42 0.96
CA GLY A 398 9.53 4.88 -0.19
C GLY A 398 9.09 5.99 -1.15
N THR A 399 8.57 5.56 -2.30
CA THR A 399 7.87 6.43 -3.25
C THR A 399 6.42 5.99 -3.30
N ILE A 400 5.51 6.85 -2.88
CA ILE A 400 4.08 6.55 -2.73
C ILE A 400 3.30 7.50 -3.62
N THR A 401 2.58 6.96 -4.61
CA THR A 401 1.67 7.70 -5.48
C THR A 401 0.26 7.13 -5.32
N ILE A 402 -0.71 7.97 -4.98
CA ILE A 402 -2.10 7.54 -4.78
C ILE A 402 -3.05 8.48 -5.49
N THR A 403 -3.92 7.95 -6.34
CA THR A 403 -5.01 8.69 -6.97
C THR A 403 -6.35 8.10 -6.53
N CYS A 404 -7.19 8.90 -5.90
CA CYS A 404 -8.55 8.55 -5.53
C CYS A 404 -9.54 9.43 -6.31
N SER A 405 -10.49 8.84 -7.03
CA SER A 405 -11.42 9.63 -7.87
C SER A 405 -12.90 9.39 -7.60
N GLY A 406 -13.26 8.37 -6.83
CA GLY A 406 -14.65 8.08 -6.53
C GLY A 406 -15.29 9.13 -5.64
N ASN A 407 -16.46 9.61 -6.04
CA ASN A 407 -17.19 10.62 -5.29
C ASN A 407 -17.71 10.06 -3.96
N GLY A 408 -17.65 10.87 -2.90
CA GLY A 408 -18.44 10.64 -1.70
C GLY A 408 -19.90 11.05 -1.85
N ALA A 409 -20.72 10.66 -0.89
CA ALA A 409 -22.10 11.14 -0.78
C ALA A 409 -22.55 11.18 0.68
N ARG A 410 -23.64 11.91 0.92
CA ARG A 410 -24.32 11.94 2.21
C ARG A 410 -25.06 10.61 2.47
N TYR A 411 -24.98 10.12 3.69
CA TYR A 411 -25.72 8.97 4.21
C TYR A 411 -26.23 9.24 5.62
N THR A 412 -26.87 8.24 6.23
CA THR A 412 -27.30 8.27 7.64
C THR A 412 -26.44 7.29 8.41
N ASN A 413 -25.72 7.75 9.43
CA ASN A 413 -24.79 6.94 10.21
C ASN A 413 -25.52 6.02 11.21
N THR A 414 -24.75 5.21 11.94
CA THR A 414 -25.27 4.23 12.91
C THR A 414 -26.08 4.86 14.05
N GLU A 415 -25.90 6.15 14.33
CA GLU A 415 -26.63 6.92 15.33
C GLU A 415 -27.90 7.60 14.77
N GLY A 416 -28.12 7.54 13.46
CA GLY A 416 -29.26 8.18 12.79
C GLY A 416 -29.02 9.64 12.39
N ALA A 417 -27.80 10.15 12.52
CA ALA A 417 -27.41 11.48 12.06
C ALA A 417 -27.00 11.44 10.58
N TYR A 418 -27.13 12.57 9.88
CA TYR A 418 -26.58 12.71 8.54
C TYR A 418 -25.06 12.85 8.61
N ASP A 419 -24.36 12.17 7.71
CA ASP A 419 -22.91 12.18 7.61
C ASP A 419 -22.51 11.93 6.14
N ALA A 420 -21.22 11.95 5.79
CA ALA A 420 -20.74 11.60 4.46
C ALA A 420 -19.61 10.57 4.49
N TYR A 421 -19.71 9.59 3.60
CA TYR A 421 -18.58 8.75 3.24
C TYR A 421 -17.81 9.43 2.10
N VAL A 422 -16.48 9.42 2.14
CA VAL A 422 -15.62 10.14 1.18
C VAL A 422 -14.41 9.29 0.78
N SER A 423 -13.83 9.59 -0.38
CA SER A 423 -12.57 8.97 -0.80
C SER A 423 -11.38 9.61 -0.11
N THR A 424 -10.47 8.78 0.39
CA THR A 424 -9.28 9.25 1.11
C THR A 424 -8.04 8.49 0.66
N CYS A 425 -6.97 9.21 0.30
CA CYS A 425 -5.73 8.57 -0.14
C CYS A 425 -5.01 7.86 1.02
N ILE A 426 -4.86 8.50 2.18
CA ILE A 426 -4.24 7.92 3.39
C ILE A 426 -5.13 8.24 4.60
N THR A 427 -5.56 7.22 5.35
CA THR A 427 -6.40 7.39 6.54
C THR A 427 -5.98 6.48 7.69
N SER A 428 -6.03 7.00 8.93
CA SER A 428 -5.77 6.21 10.14
C SER A 428 -6.71 6.60 11.27
N ASP A 429 -7.26 5.60 11.96
CA ASP A 429 -8.04 5.78 13.20
C ASP A 429 -7.09 6.09 14.39
N GLY A 430 -5.82 5.72 14.27
CA GLY A 430 -4.74 6.12 15.16
C GLY A 430 -3.99 7.37 14.68
N ASN A 431 -2.69 7.39 14.98
CA ASN A 431 -1.77 8.43 14.56
C ASN A 431 -1.18 8.12 13.17
N THR A 432 -0.74 9.18 12.48
CA THR A 432 0.10 9.03 11.29
C THR A 432 1.45 9.71 11.53
N LEU A 433 2.54 8.98 11.31
CA LEU A 433 3.91 9.49 11.35
C LEU A 433 4.53 9.41 9.94
N ILE A 434 4.98 10.56 9.42
CA ILE A 434 5.73 10.67 8.18
C ILE A 434 7.12 11.20 8.51
N ASN A 435 8.12 10.32 8.54
CA ASN A 435 9.52 10.69 8.82
C ASN A 435 10.48 10.42 7.65
N GLY A 436 9.94 10.20 6.44
CA GLY A 436 10.70 10.18 5.19
C GLY A 436 9.86 9.85 3.95
N GLY A 437 10.54 9.70 2.81
CA GLY A 437 9.94 9.28 1.53
C GLY A 437 9.45 10.42 0.62
N ASN A 438 8.99 10.03 -0.57
CA ASN A 438 8.33 10.91 -1.54
C ASN A 438 6.85 10.49 -1.64
N ILE A 439 5.95 11.35 -1.20
CA ILE A 439 4.51 11.08 -1.14
C ILE A 439 3.80 12.04 -2.09
N THR A 440 3.05 11.49 -3.04
CA THR A 440 2.22 12.27 -3.96
C THR A 440 0.80 11.72 -3.97
N THR A 441 -0.19 12.55 -3.66
CA THR A 441 -1.59 12.13 -3.63
C THR A 441 -2.48 13.09 -4.42
N SER A 442 -3.54 12.53 -5.00
CA SER A 442 -4.59 13.30 -5.67
C SER A 442 -5.96 12.71 -5.35
N SER A 443 -6.81 13.45 -4.65
CA SER A 443 -8.21 13.07 -4.41
C SER A 443 -9.18 14.01 -5.12
N SER A 444 -9.88 13.50 -6.14
CA SER A 444 -10.84 14.28 -6.93
C SER A 444 -12.30 13.99 -6.59
N GLY A 445 -12.57 13.01 -5.73
CA GLY A 445 -13.93 12.67 -5.31
C GLY A 445 -14.54 13.76 -4.43
N SER A 446 -15.86 13.95 -4.50
CA SER A 446 -16.59 14.87 -3.60
C SER A 446 -16.27 14.58 -2.12
N GLY A 447 -15.99 15.62 -1.34
CA GLY A 447 -15.56 15.53 0.06
C GLY A 447 -14.18 14.90 0.27
N GLY A 448 -13.47 14.56 -0.81
CA GLY A 448 -12.29 13.70 -0.77
C GLY A 448 -11.10 14.31 -0.03
N LYS A 449 -10.31 13.46 0.62
CA LYS A 449 -9.12 13.85 1.38
C LYS A 449 -7.85 13.25 0.79
N SER A 450 -6.74 13.97 0.91
CA SER A 450 -5.42 13.35 0.70
C SER A 450 -4.96 12.61 1.95
N ILE A 451 -4.93 13.27 3.11
CA ILE A 451 -4.60 12.65 4.40
C ILE A 451 -5.71 12.98 5.41
N SER A 452 -6.23 11.95 6.11
CA SER A 452 -7.18 12.09 7.21
C SER A 452 -6.69 11.28 8.41
N VAL A 453 -6.62 11.89 9.58
CA VAL A 453 -6.08 11.24 10.79
C VAL A 453 -7.02 11.52 11.96
N ASP A 454 -7.44 10.48 12.68
CA ASP A 454 -8.27 10.67 13.87
C ASP A 454 -7.38 11.05 15.08
N GLY A 455 -6.17 10.50 15.15
CA GLY A 455 -5.14 10.89 16.10
C GLY A 455 -4.32 12.11 15.66
N THR A 456 -3.02 12.06 15.97
CA THR A 456 -2.04 13.12 15.62
C THR A 456 -1.36 12.80 14.28
N LEU A 457 -1.19 13.83 13.44
CA LEU A 457 -0.30 13.79 12.29
C LEU A 457 1.06 14.40 12.64
N ASN A 458 2.12 13.57 12.63
CA ASN A 458 3.50 14.01 12.81
C ASN A 458 4.25 13.94 11.48
N ILE A 459 4.90 15.04 11.07
CA ILE A 459 5.81 15.10 9.93
C ILE A 459 7.18 15.58 10.42
N GLU A 460 8.16 14.69 10.40
CA GLU A 460 9.46 14.92 11.03
C GLU A 460 10.63 14.41 10.19
N ASN A 461 11.84 14.43 10.75
CA ASN A 461 13.14 14.10 10.14
C ASN A 461 13.82 15.21 9.32
N SER A 462 14.48 16.14 10.02
CA SER A 462 15.26 17.22 9.41
C SER A 462 16.53 16.75 8.69
N ASN A 463 17.02 15.53 8.93
CA ASN A 463 18.21 15.00 8.25
C ASN A 463 17.92 14.53 6.83
N SER A 464 16.71 14.04 6.58
CA SER A 464 16.21 13.64 5.27
C SER A 464 14.74 14.02 5.16
N PRO A 465 14.43 15.32 4.98
CA PRO A 465 13.07 15.81 5.03
C PRO A 465 12.17 15.08 4.02
N PRO A 466 10.97 14.64 4.42
CA PRO A 466 10.02 14.05 3.48
C PRO A 466 9.60 15.07 2.42
N VAL A 467 9.33 14.60 1.21
CA VAL A 467 8.77 15.41 0.11
C VAL A 467 7.32 15.00 -0.07
N ILE A 468 6.40 15.95 0.10
CA ILE A 468 4.95 15.68 0.15
C ILE A 468 4.23 16.61 -0.81
N ASN A 469 3.49 16.05 -1.77
CA ASN A 469 2.70 16.79 -2.75
C ASN A 469 1.24 16.31 -2.71
N LEU A 470 0.33 17.12 -2.17
CA LEU A 470 -1.07 16.74 -1.97
C LEU A 470 -1.99 17.61 -2.82
N THR A 471 -2.93 16.98 -3.52
CA THR A 471 -3.94 17.68 -4.30
C THR A 471 -5.34 17.19 -3.95
N THR A 472 -6.30 18.10 -3.78
CA THR A 472 -7.72 17.79 -3.79
C THR A 472 -8.47 18.68 -4.77
N THR A 473 -9.47 18.12 -5.46
CA THR A 473 -10.30 18.86 -6.43
C THR A 473 -11.80 18.58 -6.29
N GLY A 474 -12.19 17.80 -5.27
CA GLY A 474 -13.57 17.36 -5.05
C GLY A 474 -14.49 18.51 -4.65
N ASN A 475 -15.76 18.42 -5.04
CA ASN A 475 -16.79 19.33 -4.53
C ASN A 475 -17.16 18.98 -3.09
N ARG A 476 -17.61 19.96 -2.31
CA ARG A 476 -18.21 19.69 -0.99
C ARG A 476 -19.53 18.93 -1.09
N ILE A 477 -19.84 18.12 -0.07
CA ILE A 477 -21.08 17.37 0.09
C ILE A 477 -21.91 18.06 1.16
N TYR A 478 -23.15 18.43 0.85
CA TYR A 478 -24.07 18.95 1.86
C TYR A 478 -24.50 17.84 2.83
N ILE A 479 -24.36 18.09 4.13
CA ILE A 479 -24.73 17.16 5.22
C ILE A 479 -26.09 17.56 5.78
N SER A 480 -26.16 18.71 6.46
CA SER A 480 -27.33 19.13 7.23
C SER A 480 -27.45 20.66 7.32
N GLY A 481 -28.51 21.15 7.96
CA GLY A 481 -28.68 22.58 8.26
C GLY A 481 -29.06 23.46 7.06
N SER A 482 -28.96 24.78 7.20
CA SER A 482 -29.30 25.73 6.13
C SER A 482 -28.71 27.12 6.39
N GLY A 483 -28.47 27.88 5.33
CA GLY A 483 -27.89 29.22 5.43
C GLY A 483 -26.48 29.14 6.03
N GLU A 484 -26.22 29.98 7.03
CA GLU A 484 -24.96 30.02 7.79
C GLU A 484 -24.76 28.80 8.70
N ASN A 485 -25.82 28.04 9.00
CA ASN A 485 -25.74 26.81 9.80
C ASN A 485 -25.68 25.54 8.95
N ALA A 486 -25.29 25.65 7.67
CA ALA A 486 -25.21 24.49 6.78
C ALA A 486 -23.88 23.76 6.99
N GLU A 487 -23.96 22.46 7.24
CA GLU A 487 -22.80 21.58 7.42
C GLU A 487 -22.45 20.89 6.11
N TYR A 488 -21.16 20.80 5.82
CA TYR A 488 -20.65 20.13 4.64
C TYR A 488 -19.51 19.18 5.00
N ALA A 489 -19.31 18.16 4.15
CA ALA A 489 -18.05 17.45 4.06
C ALA A 489 -17.30 17.99 2.85
N GLU A 490 -16.28 18.80 3.09
CA GLU A 490 -15.49 19.46 2.04
C GLU A 490 -14.29 18.61 1.61
N ALA A 491 -13.60 18.97 0.54
CA ALA A 491 -12.41 18.23 0.10
C ALA A 491 -11.13 18.94 0.58
N LYS A 492 -10.34 18.28 1.42
CA LYS A 492 -9.19 18.90 2.12
C LYS A 492 -7.91 18.13 1.86
N THR A 493 -6.77 18.81 1.70
CA THR A 493 -5.50 18.08 1.56
C THR A 493 -5.12 17.37 2.85
N VAL A 494 -5.26 18.02 4.00
CA VAL A 494 -4.98 17.40 5.31
C VAL A 494 -6.08 17.73 6.30
N LYS A 495 -6.62 16.70 6.97
CA LYS A 495 -7.49 16.80 8.15
C LYS A 495 -6.89 15.96 9.28
N SER A 496 -6.87 16.51 10.49
CA SER A 496 -6.57 15.76 11.72
C SER A 496 -7.60 16.10 12.81
N ASP A 497 -8.16 15.10 13.49
CA ASP A 497 -8.99 15.36 14.68
C ASP A 497 -8.10 15.65 15.90
N GLY A 498 -6.91 15.07 15.96
CA GLY A 498 -5.83 15.48 16.85
C GLY A 498 -4.93 16.57 16.26
N ASP A 499 -3.73 16.71 16.86
CA ASP A 499 -2.77 17.74 16.49
C ASP A 499 -2.15 17.48 15.10
N ILE A 500 -1.73 18.54 14.42
CA ILE A 500 -0.79 18.45 13.29
C ILE A 500 0.55 19.06 13.73
N VAL A 501 1.59 18.24 13.76
CA VAL A 501 2.95 18.65 14.14
C VAL A 501 3.88 18.46 12.94
N ILE A 502 4.39 19.56 12.41
CA ILE A 502 5.30 19.57 11.26
C ILE A 502 6.65 20.11 11.71
N GLU A 503 7.57 19.22 12.07
CA GLU A 503 8.92 19.58 12.49
C GLU A 503 9.82 19.91 11.31
N SER A 504 9.66 19.21 10.18
CA SER A 504 10.43 19.36 8.95
C SER A 504 9.69 18.78 7.74
N GLY A 505 10.11 19.11 6.52
CA GLY A 505 9.54 18.56 5.29
C GLY A 505 9.46 19.60 4.18
N ASN A 506 9.39 19.15 2.93
CA ASN A 506 9.08 19.97 1.76
C ASN A 506 7.67 19.63 1.28
N ILE A 507 6.70 20.48 1.63
CA ILE A 507 5.27 20.18 1.51
C ILE A 507 4.63 21.15 0.52
N THR A 508 4.01 20.63 -0.54
CA THR A 508 3.20 21.42 -1.48
C THR A 508 1.75 20.95 -1.43
N LEU A 509 0.83 21.88 -1.21
CA LEU A 509 -0.61 21.61 -1.11
C LEU A 509 -1.37 22.39 -2.19
N ASN A 510 -2.33 21.74 -2.82
CA ASN A 510 -3.32 22.33 -3.71
C ASN A 510 -4.69 21.78 -3.32
N SER A 511 -5.40 22.51 -2.46
CA SER A 511 -6.65 22.06 -1.88
C SER A 511 -7.86 22.70 -2.55
N ALA A 512 -8.94 21.92 -2.69
CA ALA A 512 -10.25 22.43 -3.11
C ALA A 512 -10.95 23.22 -2.00
N ASP A 513 -10.63 22.91 -0.74
CA ASP A 513 -11.08 23.58 0.48
C ASP A 513 -9.83 23.86 1.33
N ASP A 514 -9.75 23.41 2.58
CA ASP A 514 -8.65 23.79 3.45
C ASP A 514 -7.34 23.04 3.14
N GLY A 515 -6.23 23.75 3.26
CA GLY A 515 -4.89 23.17 3.11
C GLY A 515 -4.56 22.22 4.27
N LEU A 516 -4.42 22.79 5.47
CA LEU A 516 -4.20 22.08 6.72
C LEU A 516 -5.32 22.41 7.70
N LYS A 517 -6.09 21.41 8.14
CA LYS A 517 -7.11 21.58 9.18
C LYS A 517 -6.88 20.64 10.35
N SER A 518 -6.87 21.18 11.56
CA SER A 518 -6.88 20.40 12.81
C SER A 518 -8.00 20.88 13.72
N GLU A 519 -8.69 19.94 14.38
CA GLU A 519 -9.69 20.27 15.39
C GLU A 519 -9.07 20.72 16.74
N THR A 520 -7.74 20.68 16.86
CA THR A 520 -7.00 20.95 18.11
C THR A 520 -5.91 22.00 17.91
N SER A 521 -4.79 21.63 17.28
CA SER A 521 -3.68 22.55 17.05
C SER A 521 -2.80 22.19 15.86
N ILE A 522 -2.13 23.21 15.32
CA ILE A 522 -1.13 23.07 14.26
C ILE A 522 0.17 23.72 14.74
N THR A 523 1.25 22.93 14.80
CA THR A 523 2.59 23.41 15.15
C THR A 523 3.55 23.18 13.99
N ILE A 524 4.18 24.25 13.50
CA ILE A 524 5.11 24.22 12.37
C ILE A 524 6.48 24.72 12.83
N SER A 525 7.54 23.94 12.55
CA SER A 525 8.91 24.30 12.89
C SER A 525 9.77 24.54 11.65
N THR A 526 10.67 23.65 11.25
CA THR A 526 11.70 23.94 10.23
C THR A 526 11.32 23.55 8.80
N SER A 527 10.04 23.43 8.49
CA SER A 527 9.56 22.97 7.18
C SER A 527 9.50 24.08 6.11
N ILE A 528 9.47 23.64 4.85
CA ILE A 528 9.09 24.46 3.71
C ILE A 528 7.67 24.02 3.32
N ILE A 529 6.71 24.94 3.40
CA ILE A 529 5.30 24.68 3.10
C ILE A 529 4.84 25.66 2.02
N ASN A 530 4.30 25.15 0.92
CA ASN A 530 3.74 25.93 -0.16
C ASN A 530 2.29 25.52 -0.44
N ILE A 531 1.34 26.30 0.06
CA ILE A 531 -0.09 26.15 -0.24
C ILE A 531 -0.40 27.02 -1.45
N THR A 532 -0.62 26.38 -2.59
CA THR A 532 -0.78 27.05 -3.88
C THR A 532 -2.23 27.44 -4.20
N ASN A 533 -3.17 26.78 -3.54
CA ASN A 533 -4.62 27.03 -3.61
C ASN A 533 -5.29 26.39 -2.40
N SER A 534 -6.32 27.07 -1.87
CA SER A 534 -7.21 26.59 -0.82
C SER A 534 -8.38 27.55 -0.65
N VAL A 535 -9.43 27.13 0.07
CA VAL A 535 -10.42 28.05 0.66
C VAL A 535 -9.75 28.72 1.85
N GLU A 536 -9.48 27.98 2.94
CA GLU A 536 -8.58 28.42 4.00
C GLU A 536 -7.21 27.74 3.90
N GLY A 537 -6.12 28.46 4.20
CA GLY A 537 -4.79 27.86 4.10
C GLY A 537 -4.51 26.90 5.26
N ILE A 538 -4.51 27.44 6.47
CA ILE A 538 -4.26 26.73 7.72
C ILE A 538 -5.35 27.11 8.72
N GLU A 539 -6.06 26.14 9.26
CA GLU A 539 -7.16 26.34 10.21
C GLU A 539 -7.01 25.43 11.43
N ALA A 540 -7.03 26.02 12.63
CA ALA A 540 -7.14 25.31 13.91
C ALA A 540 -7.39 26.29 15.07
N PRO A 541 -7.90 25.84 16.23
CA PRO A 541 -8.00 26.69 17.42
C PRO A 541 -6.66 27.30 17.88
N PHE A 542 -5.57 26.54 17.74
CA PHE A 542 -4.22 27.00 18.10
C PHE A 542 -3.24 26.76 16.96
N ILE A 543 -2.62 27.82 16.45
CA ILE A 543 -1.59 27.74 15.41
C ILE A 543 -0.28 28.32 15.94
N ASN A 544 0.78 27.53 15.92
CA ASN A 544 2.12 27.91 16.37
C ASN A 544 3.15 27.75 15.24
N ILE A 545 3.65 28.86 14.71
CA ILE A 545 4.71 28.87 13.70
C ILE A 545 6.03 29.25 14.38
N ASN A 546 6.86 28.24 14.64
CA ASN A 546 8.14 28.38 15.32
C ASN A 546 9.27 28.82 14.39
N SER A 547 9.27 28.35 13.14
CA SER A 547 10.26 28.67 12.11
C SER A 547 9.70 28.33 10.72
N GLY A 548 10.60 28.14 9.73
CA GLY A 548 10.25 27.58 8.42
C GLY A 548 10.05 28.64 7.34
N GLU A 549 9.76 28.19 6.12
CA GLU A 549 9.37 29.02 4.99
C GLU A 549 7.97 28.61 4.52
N ILE A 550 6.98 29.46 4.78
CA ILE A 550 5.57 29.16 4.57
C ILE A 550 5.00 30.18 3.57
N THR A 551 4.52 29.70 2.43
CA THR A 551 3.83 30.51 1.42
C THR A 551 2.42 30.01 1.21
N ILE A 552 1.42 30.88 1.33
CA ILE A 552 0.00 30.52 1.26
C ILE A 552 -0.73 31.41 0.27
N LYS A 553 -1.52 30.77 -0.59
CA LYS A 553 -2.52 31.42 -1.43
C LYS A 553 -3.89 30.78 -1.21
N SER A 554 -4.81 31.57 -0.68
CA SER A 554 -6.18 31.18 -0.36
C SER A 554 -7.21 32.02 -1.10
N SER A 555 -8.41 31.47 -1.34
CA SER A 555 -9.56 32.27 -1.77
C SER A 555 -10.24 32.97 -0.61
N ASP A 556 -10.20 32.38 0.58
CA ASP A 556 -10.66 32.94 1.84
C ASP A 556 -9.46 33.24 2.75
N ASP A 557 -9.47 32.89 4.02
CA ASP A 557 -8.39 33.17 4.95
C ASP A 557 -7.11 32.40 4.63
N CYS A 558 -5.94 33.02 4.77
CA CYS A 558 -4.70 32.26 4.64
C CYS A 558 -4.36 31.48 5.92
N ILE A 559 -4.56 32.09 7.09
CA ILE A 559 -4.38 31.44 8.38
C ILE A 559 -5.56 31.88 9.24
N ASN A 560 -6.38 30.93 9.67
CA ASN A 560 -7.56 31.15 10.51
C ASN A 560 -7.37 30.44 11.85
N THR A 561 -7.43 31.18 12.96
CA THR A 561 -7.55 30.57 14.29
C THR A 561 -8.93 30.77 14.89
N THR A 562 -9.63 29.67 15.14
CA THR A 562 -11.04 29.68 15.52
C THR A 562 -11.46 28.40 16.25
N PHE A 563 -12.39 28.51 17.19
CA PHE A 563 -13.15 27.38 17.75
C PHE A 563 -14.45 27.08 16.99
N GLY A 564 -14.71 27.77 15.87
CA GLY A 564 -15.91 27.58 15.05
C GLY A 564 -17.20 28.10 15.70
N LEU A 565 -17.10 28.95 16.75
CA LEU A 565 -18.27 29.47 17.47
C LEU A 565 -18.95 30.65 16.74
N GLY A 566 -18.26 31.25 15.76
CA GLY A 566 -18.71 32.41 14.99
C GLY A 566 -18.76 33.72 15.78
N GLY A 567 -18.88 34.83 15.05
CA GLY A 567 -19.09 36.18 15.59
C GLY A 567 -17.81 36.91 16.05
N GLU A 568 -18.00 38.16 16.48
CA GLU A 568 -16.93 39.14 16.74
C GLU A 568 -16.35 39.10 18.17
N GLN A 569 -16.58 38.02 18.91
CA GLN A 569 -16.10 37.91 20.30
C GLN A 569 -14.81 37.10 20.34
N ASN A 570 -13.93 37.43 21.28
CA ASN A 570 -12.74 36.64 21.54
C ASN A 570 -13.14 35.23 22.03
N ASP A 571 -12.92 34.22 21.19
CA ASP A 571 -13.25 32.82 21.48
C ASP A 571 -12.13 32.07 22.24
N GLY A 572 -10.99 32.71 22.44
CA GLY A 572 -9.82 32.15 23.13
C GLY A 572 -8.81 31.43 22.22
N SER A 573 -9.06 31.34 20.91
CA SER A 573 -8.11 30.83 19.92
C SER A 573 -6.85 31.70 19.85
N ILE A 574 -5.72 31.13 19.41
CA ILE A 574 -4.44 31.86 19.38
C ILE A 574 -3.60 31.51 18.16
N MET A 575 -3.22 32.54 17.42
CA MET A 575 -2.20 32.48 16.36
C MET A 575 -0.86 33.01 16.91
N THR A 576 0.18 32.18 16.91
CA THR A 576 1.51 32.52 17.43
C THR A 576 2.60 32.38 16.36
N PHE A 577 3.39 33.43 16.17
CA PHE A 577 4.60 33.43 15.35
C PHE A 577 5.83 33.63 16.22
N ASN A 578 6.70 32.63 16.33
CA ASN A 578 7.97 32.73 17.05
C ASN A 578 9.17 32.98 16.12
N GLY A 579 9.06 32.66 14.84
CA GLY A 579 10.16 32.74 13.88
C GLY A 579 9.74 32.41 12.45
N GLY A 580 10.74 32.23 11.57
CA GLY A 580 10.53 31.82 10.18
C GLY A 580 10.18 32.97 9.22
N PHE A 581 9.87 32.60 7.98
CA PHE A 581 9.35 33.47 6.93
C PHE A 581 7.95 32.99 6.54
N VAL A 582 6.95 33.85 6.71
CA VAL A 582 5.55 33.57 6.38
C VAL A 582 5.09 34.60 5.38
N ALA A 583 4.67 34.17 4.19
CA ALA A 583 4.09 35.02 3.18
C ALA A 583 2.70 34.52 2.78
N VAL A 584 1.69 35.36 2.97
CA VAL A 584 0.29 35.00 2.73
C VAL A 584 -0.36 35.92 1.72
N ASN A 585 -1.28 35.37 0.93
CA ASN A 585 -1.93 36.04 -0.17
C ASN A 585 -3.36 35.51 -0.36
N THR A 586 -4.33 36.18 0.25
CA THR A 586 -5.76 35.88 0.11
C THR A 586 -6.35 36.56 -1.14
N THR A 587 -7.50 36.15 -1.66
CA THR A 587 -8.26 36.92 -2.68
C THR A 587 -9.66 37.35 -2.25
N GLY A 588 -10.14 36.89 -1.11
CA GLY A 588 -11.52 37.05 -0.68
C GLY A 588 -11.65 37.29 0.82
N GLY A 589 -10.98 36.46 1.63
CA GLY A 589 -10.91 36.56 3.09
C GLY A 589 -9.79 37.46 3.60
N ASP A 590 -9.42 37.24 4.85
CA ASP A 590 -8.33 37.89 5.54
C ASP A 590 -6.97 37.24 5.29
N GLY A 591 -5.91 38.04 5.40
CA GLY A 591 -4.57 37.50 5.35
C GLY A 591 -4.23 36.67 6.58
N LEU A 592 -4.54 37.20 7.76
CA LEU A 592 -4.41 36.56 9.06
C LEU A 592 -5.73 36.81 9.78
N ASP A 593 -6.46 35.76 10.14
CA ASP A 593 -7.69 35.87 10.92
C ASP A 593 -7.54 35.12 12.25
N ALA A 594 -7.97 35.79 13.32
CA ALA A 594 -8.00 35.21 14.65
C ALA A 594 -9.26 35.64 15.39
N ASN A 595 -10.18 34.69 15.56
CA ASN A 595 -11.31 34.87 16.46
C ASN A 595 -10.90 35.04 17.93
N GLY A 596 -9.62 34.83 18.25
CA GLY A 596 -9.01 35.17 19.54
C GLY A 596 -7.84 36.14 19.42
N ASN A 597 -6.62 35.69 19.73
CA ASN A 597 -5.44 36.56 19.82
C ASN A 597 -4.38 36.23 18.77
N ILE A 598 -3.63 37.25 18.37
CA ILE A 598 -2.41 37.10 17.58
C ILE A 598 -1.20 37.47 18.46
N VAL A 599 -0.16 36.64 18.47
CA VAL A 599 1.09 36.88 19.20
C VAL A 599 2.26 36.73 18.24
N ILE A 600 3.02 37.81 18.03
CA ILE A 600 4.17 37.81 17.13
C ILE A 600 5.42 38.08 17.96
N ASN A 601 6.19 37.03 18.25
CA ASN A 601 7.44 37.09 19.00
C ASN A 601 8.67 37.26 18.10
N GLY A 602 8.59 36.83 16.84
CA GLY A 602 9.69 36.88 15.89
C GLY A 602 9.28 36.49 14.47
N GLY A 603 10.28 36.38 13.58
CA GLY A 603 10.08 36.01 12.18
C GLY A 603 9.84 37.20 11.24
N THR A 604 9.61 36.89 9.97
CA THR A 604 9.25 37.84 8.91
C THR A 604 7.89 37.44 8.35
N ILE A 605 6.88 38.29 8.53
CA ILE A 605 5.51 38.05 8.10
C ILE A 605 5.16 39.08 7.03
N VAL A 606 4.82 38.60 5.84
CA VAL A 606 4.42 39.42 4.69
C VAL A 606 3.00 39.04 4.29
N VAL A 607 2.10 40.01 4.30
CA VAL A 607 0.68 39.77 4.02
C VAL A 607 0.21 40.62 2.86
N HIS A 608 -0.23 39.95 1.80
CA HIS A 608 -0.96 40.55 0.69
C HIS A 608 -2.46 40.41 0.94
N GLY A 609 -3.02 41.35 1.71
CA GLY A 609 -4.45 41.39 2.03
C GLY A 609 -5.35 41.50 0.79
N PRO A 610 -6.67 41.30 0.96
CA PRO A 610 -7.65 41.12 -0.10
C PRO A 610 -7.77 42.35 -1.01
N PRO A 611 -8.29 42.19 -2.24
CA PRO A 611 -8.47 43.30 -3.17
C PRO A 611 -9.57 44.28 -2.76
N ASN A 612 -10.53 43.84 -1.93
CA ASN A 612 -11.73 44.61 -1.59
C ASN A 612 -12.05 44.47 -0.09
N ALA A 613 -12.71 45.49 0.46
CA ALA A 613 -13.33 45.45 1.78
C ALA A 613 -14.64 44.60 1.74
N PRO A 614 -15.20 44.14 2.88
CA PRO A 614 -14.83 44.49 4.26
C PRO A 614 -13.47 43.93 4.71
N GLU A 615 -13.07 42.77 4.18
CA GLU A 615 -11.88 42.03 4.61
C GLU A 615 -10.58 42.83 4.51
N VAL A 616 -9.61 42.43 5.31
CA VAL A 616 -8.36 43.13 5.60
C VAL A 616 -7.15 42.18 5.56
N GLY A 617 -5.94 42.72 5.73
CA GLY A 617 -4.75 41.88 5.73
C GLY A 617 -4.51 41.18 7.07
N MET A 618 -5.12 41.66 8.15
CA MET A 618 -4.97 41.11 9.49
C MET A 618 -6.19 41.54 10.30
N ASP A 619 -6.97 40.57 10.74
CA ASP A 619 -8.11 40.74 11.62
C ASP A 619 -7.94 39.93 12.92
N TYR A 620 -8.52 40.44 14.00
CA TYR A 620 -8.56 39.74 15.28
C TYR A 620 -9.63 40.31 16.21
N ASN A 621 -10.30 39.43 16.97
CA ASN A 621 -11.32 39.83 17.95
C ASN A 621 -10.75 40.17 19.34
N GLY A 622 -9.59 39.61 19.66
CA GLY A 622 -8.89 39.79 20.94
C GLY A 622 -7.82 40.88 20.89
N SER A 623 -6.57 40.47 21.07
CA SER A 623 -5.40 41.35 20.98
C SER A 623 -4.38 40.80 19.99
N CYS A 624 -3.74 41.71 19.26
CA CYS A 624 -2.55 41.42 18.47
C CYS A 624 -1.32 42.01 19.18
N ASN A 625 -0.47 41.17 19.75
CA ASN A 625 0.72 41.58 20.50
C ASN A 625 1.99 41.36 19.68
N MET A 626 2.54 42.45 19.16
CA MET A 626 3.81 42.47 18.45
C MET A 626 4.98 42.64 19.44
N ASN A 627 5.60 41.53 19.80
CA ASN A 627 6.71 41.46 20.74
C ASN A 627 8.10 41.52 20.06
N GLY A 628 8.17 41.17 18.78
CA GLY A 628 9.41 41.14 18.00
C GLY A 628 9.18 40.69 16.56
N GLY A 629 10.23 40.71 15.74
CA GLY A 629 10.15 40.32 14.32
C GLY A 629 9.93 41.48 13.35
N PHE A 630 9.45 41.13 12.16
CA PHE A 630 9.17 42.02 11.03
C PHE A 630 7.79 41.68 10.47
N LEU A 631 6.92 42.69 10.34
CA LEU A 631 5.55 42.55 9.84
C LEU A 631 5.31 43.59 8.75
N ALA A 632 4.86 43.17 7.56
CA ALA A 632 4.41 44.05 6.49
C ALA A 632 3.08 43.55 5.91
N VAL A 633 2.01 44.32 6.10
CA VAL A 633 0.65 43.96 5.68
C VAL A 633 0.13 45.04 4.74
N SER A 634 -0.18 44.69 3.49
CA SER A 634 -0.98 45.57 2.63
C SER A 634 -2.46 45.25 2.75
N GLY A 635 -3.32 46.27 2.69
CA GLY A 635 -4.77 46.07 2.75
C GLY A 635 -5.58 46.99 1.82
N PRO A 636 -6.86 46.68 1.64
CA PRO A 636 -7.79 47.47 0.83
C PRO A 636 -8.22 48.75 1.56
N ASN A 637 -9.11 49.52 0.91
CA ASN A 637 -9.76 50.66 1.54
C ASN A 637 -10.88 50.19 2.48
N SER A 638 -10.51 49.78 3.71
CA SER A 638 -11.46 49.26 4.70
C SER A 638 -11.49 50.11 5.97
N ASN A 639 -12.68 50.24 6.56
CA ASN A 639 -12.84 50.81 7.90
C ASN A 639 -12.48 49.80 9.01
N MET A 640 -12.32 48.52 8.66
CA MET A 640 -11.97 47.44 9.57
C MET A 640 -10.46 47.25 9.73
N LEU A 641 -9.64 48.09 9.07
CA LEU A 641 -8.18 47.98 9.14
C LEU A 641 -7.69 47.99 10.59
N GLN A 642 -7.10 46.88 11.02
CA GLN A 642 -6.47 46.74 12.31
C GLN A 642 -4.95 47.00 12.23
N ALA A 643 -4.35 47.36 13.35
CA ALA A 643 -2.91 47.39 13.57
C ALA A 643 -2.66 46.72 14.93
N PRO A 644 -1.45 46.25 15.26
CA PRO A 644 -1.18 45.65 16.56
C PRO A 644 -1.69 46.49 17.73
N SER A 645 -2.01 45.82 18.84
CA SER A 645 -2.56 46.45 20.03
C SER A 645 -1.50 47.30 20.77
N ASN A 646 -1.95 48.29 21.55
CA ASN A 646 -1.04 49.14 22.34
C ASN A 646 -0.25 48.38 23.43
N SER A 647 -0.67 47.16 23.76
CA SER A 647 0.04 46.20 24.63
C SER A 647 1.31 45.62 23.98
N SER A 648 1.54 45.83 22.68
CA SER A 648 2.74 45.41 21.97
C SER A 648 4.02 46.04 22.55
N THR A 649 5.16 45.35 22.43
CA THR A 649 6.48 45.87 22.86
C THR A 649 7.30 46.47 21.69
N GLN A 650 6.94 46.17 20.44
CA GLN A 650 7.55 46.72 19.23
C GLN A 650 6.64 47.78 18.58
N ASN A 651 7.24 48.85 18.04
CA ASN A 651 6.49 49.95 17.42
C ASN A 651 5.95 49.57 16.04
N CYS A 652 4.72 50.02 15.74
CA CYS A 652 4.07 49.80 14.45
C CYS A 652 3.64 51.12 13.82
N LEU A 653 3.80 51.20 12.49
CA LEU A 653 3.22 52.20 11.62
C LEU A 653 1.90 51.68 11.05
N LYS A 654 0.83 52.47 11.16
CA LYS A 654 -0.41 52.30 10.39
C LYS A 654 -0.46 53.40 9.32
N ALA A 655 -0.03 53.09 8.11
CA ALA A 655 -0.04 54.03 6.99
C ALA A 655 -1.28 53.81 6.12
N VAL A 656 -2.04 54.88 5.86
CA VAL A 656 -3.25 54.84 5.02
C VAL A 656 -3.17 55.94 3.95
N THR A 657 -3.56 55.61 2.73
CA THR A 657 -3.53 56.54 1.59
C THR A 657 -4.93 57.06 1.27
N TYR A 658 -5.03 58.31 0.81
CA TYR A 658 -6.33 58.86 0.38
C TYR A 658 -6.84 58.28 -0.94
N SER A 659 -5.99 57.58 -1.68
CA SER A 659 -6.31 56.98 -2.97
C SER A 659 -5.50 55.70 -3.17
N GLY A 660 -6.05 54.75 -3.93
CA GLY A 660 -5.42 53.46 -4.16
C GLY A 660 -4.12 53.60 -4.93
N LEU A 661 -3.08 52.92 -4.47
CA LEU A 661 -1.80 52.81 -5.14
C LEU A 661 -1.74 51.46 -5.87
N SER A 662 -1.36 51.47 -7.16
CA SER A 662 -1.32 50.24 -7.97
C SER A 662 -0.28 49.23 -7.47
N ALA A 663 -0.42 47.96 -7.86
CA ALA A 663 0.56 46.89 -7.58
C ALA A 663 2.00 47.18 -8.06
N SER A 664 2.15 48.06 -9.05
CA SER A 664 3.46 48.49 -9.56
C SER A 664 4.13 49.57 -8.72
N THR A 665 3.41 50.14 -7.76
CA THR A 665 3.88 51.22 -6.90
C THR A 665 4.56 50.61 -5.67
N LEU A 666 5.88 50.71 -5.56
CA LEU A 666 6.59 50.33 -4.33
C LEU A 666 6.16 51.23 -3.16
N PHE A 667 6.06 50.66 -1.97
CA PHE A 667 5.96 51.38 -0.71
C PHE A 667 7.31 51.32 0.00
N HIS A 668 7.89 52.48 0.29
CA HIS A 668 9.23 52.59 0.85
C HIS A 668 9.26 53.45 2.11
N ILE A 669 10.00 52.98 3.13
CA ILE A 669 10.32 53.73 4.35
C ILE A 669 11.83 53.80 4.48
N GLN A 670 12.33 55.01 4.73
CA GLN A 670 13.72 55.24 5.12
C GLN A 670 13.80 56.09 6.38
N ASP A 671 14.89 55.93 7.13
CA ASP A 671 15.22 56.80 8.26
C ASP A 671 15.74 58.19 7.80
N ALA A 672 16.07 59.05 8.76
CA ALA A 672 16.61 60.38 8.50
C ALA A 672 17.98 60.39 7.80
N SER A 673 18.73 59.28 7.86
CA SER A 673 20.03 59.11 7.18
C SER A 673 19.91 58.52 5.77
N GLY A 674 18.70 58.11 5.37
CA GLY A 674 18.42 57.47 4.09
C GLY A 674 18.61 55.95 4.09
N VAL A 675 18.76 55.33 5.26
CA VAL A 675 18.82 53.87 5.39
C VAL A 675 17.42 53.30 5.14
N ASN A 676 17.36 52.27 4.29
CA ASN A 676 16.13 51.54 3.96
C ASN A 676 15.65 50.75 5.19
N ILE A 677 14.40 51.00 5.60
CA ILE A 677 13.71 50.29 6.68
C ILE A 677 12.69 49.29 6.10
N LEU A 678 12.00 49.68 5.03
CA LEU A 678 11.05 48.84 4.31
C LEU A 678 11.08 49.20 2.83
N THR A 679 11.15 48.19 1.97
CA THR A 679 10.77 48.33 0.57
C THR A 679 9.86 47.16 0.20
N PHE A 680 8.58 47.46 0.01
CA PHE A 680 7.54 46.47 -0.18
C PHE A 680 6.76 46.74 -1.45
N GLN A 681 6.48 45.68 -2.20
CA GLN A 681 5.64 45.68 -3.38
C GLN A 681 4.42 44.78 -3.13
N PRO A 682 3.29 45.38 -2.73
CA PRO A 682 2.02 44.68 -2.66
C PRO A 682 1.66 44.03 -4.00
N LEU A 683 1.10 42.82 -3.97
CA LEU A 683 0.71 42.08 -5.19
C LEU A 683 -0.44 42.75 -5.97
N ARG A 684 -1.13 43.70 -5.36
CA ARG A 684 -2.33 44.34 -5.92
C ARG A 684 -2.46 45.79 -5.47
N THR A 685 -3.50 46.45 -5.96
CA THR A 685 -3.84 47.80 -5.50
C THR A 685 -4.03 47.81 -3.98
N TYR A 686 -3.38 48.74 -3.30
CA TYR A 686 -3.40 48.85 -1.85
C TYR A 686 -3.74 50.28 -1.41
N TYR A 687 -4.37 50.38 -0.24
CA TYR A 687 -4.71 51.65 0.41
C TYR A 687 -4.05 51.80 1.77
N SER A 688 -3.55 50.70 2.33
CA SER A 688 -2.88 50.72 3.62
C SER A 688 -1.65 49.84 3.63
N VAL A 689 -0.71 50.21 4.49
CA VAL A 689 0.41 49.38 4.89
C VAL A 689 0.51 49.43 6.42
N ILE A 690 0.36 48.28 7.06
CA ILE A 690 0.68 48.08 8.48
C ILE A 690 2.09 47.53 8.53
N PHE A 691 2.98 48.21 9.24
CA PHE A 691 4.39 47.86 9.27
C PHE A 691 4.96 47.93 10.67
N SER A 692 5.55 46.83 11.14
CA SER A 692 6.29 46.78 12.40
C SER A 692 7.68 46.20 12.17
N SER A 693 8.67 46.81 12.82
CA SER A 693 10.06 46.34 12.82
C SER A 693 10.77 46.87 14.05
N SER A 694 11.80 46.15 14.49
CA SER A 694 12.69 46.60 15.57
C SER A 694 13.43 47.91 15.24
N GLU A 695 13.49 48.26 13.95
CA GLU A 695 14.12 49.48 13.46
C GLU A 695 13.24 50.74 13.60
N LEU A 696 11.95 50.59 13.96
CA LEU A 696 11.08 51.72 14.29
C LEU A 696 11.28 52.15 15.75
N LEU A 697 12.12 53.15 15.97
CA LEU A 697 12.55 53.60 17.28
C LEU A 697 11.75 54.82 17.76
N THR A 698 11.30 54.79 19.02
CA THR A 698 10.61 55.91 19.66
C THR A 698 11.46 57.18 19.63
N GLY A 699 10.85 58.29 19.22
CA GLY A 699 11.49 59.60 19.05
C GLY A 699 12.22 59.79 17.71
N SER A 700 12.38 58.74 16.90
CA SER A 700 13.02 58.83 15.58
C SER A 700 12.04 59.22 14.49
N THR A 701 12.54 59.94 13.48
CA THR A 701 11.78 60.40 12.31
C THR A 701 12.13 59.58 11.07
N TYR A 702 11.09 59.20 10.33
CA TYR A 702 11.14 58.40 9.11
C TYR A 702 10.39 59.10 7.99
N SER A 703 10.63 58.69 6.75
CA SER A 703 9.98 59.23 5.56
C SER A 703 9.37 58.12 4.71
N ILE A 704 8.14 58.34 4.26
CA ILE A 704 7.43 57.48 3.32
C ILE A 704 7.65 57.98 1.90
N TYR A 705 8.03 57.05 1.02
CA TYR A 705 8.09 57.25 -0.42
C TYR A 705 7.22 56.20 -1.13
N THR A 706 6.66 56.56 -2.28
CA THR A 706 5.97 55.60 -3.14
C THR A 706 6.42 55.65 -4.59
N GLY A 707 6.31 54.53 -5.30
CA GLY A 707 6.84 54.36 -6.65
C GLY A 707 8.36 54.17 -6.63
N GLY A 708 9.06 54.64 -7.66
CA GLY A 708 10.50 54.45 -7.79
C GLY A 708 10.88 53.01 -8.18
N SER A 709 12.11 52.62 -7.87
CA SER A 709 12.64 51.28 -8.17
C SER A 709 13.61 50.82 -7.08
N CYS A 710 13.74 49.51 -6.91
CA CYS A 710 14.72 48.88 -6.02
C CYS A 710 15.41 47.74 -6.78
N ASN A 711 16.74 47.64 -6.66
CA ASN A 711 17.53 46.56 -7.26
C ASN A 711 17.90 45.47 -6.24
N GLY A 712 17.22 45.44 -5.09
CA GLY A 712 17.35 44.37 -4.09
C GLY A 712 16.75 43.04 -4.57
N THR A 713 16.94 42.00 -3.77
CA THR A 713 16.33 40.69 -4.03
C THR A 713 14.89 40.73 -3.54
N ILE A 714 13.95 40.41 -4.42
CA ILE A 714 12.53 40.32 -4.09
C ILE A 714 12.16 38.90 -3.66
N ASN A 715 11.54 38.76 -2.49
CA ASN A 715 10.87 37.53 -2.06
C ASN A 715 9.45 37.89 -1.60
N ASN A 716 8.43 37.33 -2.26
CA ASN A 716 7.01 37.59 -1.96
C ASN A 716 6.65 39.08 -1.79
N GLY A 717 7.19 39.95 -2.65
CA GLY A 717 6.95 41.40 -2.61
C GLY A 717 7.87 42.18 -1.69
N LEU A 718 8.56 41.53 -0.75
CA LEU A 718 9.53 42.18 0.12
C LEU A 718 10.91 42.26 -0.57
N TYR A 719 11.48 43.46 -0.65
CA TYR A 719 12.84 43.65 -1.15
C TYR A 719 13.84 43.64 0.00
N THR A 720 14.88 42.81 -0.13
CA THR A 720 16.01 42.73 0.79
C THR A 720 17.31 43.12 0.08
N GLY A 721 18.16 43.89 0.78
CA GLY A 721 19.35 44.49 0.19
C GLY A 721 19.04 45.49 -0.93
N GLY A 722 20.09 45.88 -1.67
CA GLY A 722 19.98 46.83 -2.79
C GLY A 722 19.80 48.29 -2.37
N THR A 723 19.45 49.14 -3.33
CA THR A 723 19.25 50.58 -3.17
C THR A 723 17.92 50.98 -3.80
N TYR A 724 17.06 51.59 -2.99
CA TYR A 724 15.84 52.25 -3.47
C TYR A 724 16.15 53.63 -4.06
N SER A 725 15.54 53.98 -5.19
CA SER A 725 15.71 55.31 -5.80
C SER A 725 14.54 55.73 -6.69
N GLY A 726 14.42 57.04 -6.95
CA GLY A 726 13.43 57.60 -7.88
C GLY A 726 11.98 57.66 -7.34
N GLY A 727 11.79 57.42 -6.04
CA GLY A 727 10.50 57.49 -5.38
C GLY A 727 9.91 58.89 -5.24
N THR A 728 8.59 58.98 -5.14
CA THR A 728 7.89 60.23 -4.76
C THR A 728 7.79 60.33 -3.25
N PHE A 729 8.38 61.36 -2.65
CA PHE A 729 8.20 61.66 -1.23
C PHE A 729 6.72 61.91 -0.92
N ARG A 730 6.21 61.31 0.15
CA ARG A 730 4.83 61.48 0.60
C ARG A 730 4.75 62.25 1.90
N LYS A 731 5.40 61.74 2.95
CA LYS A 731 5.26 62.27 4.30
C LYS A 731 6.40 61.85 5.20
N SER A 732 6.83 62.75 6.08
CA SER A 732 7.68 62.42 7.23
C SER A 732 6.83 62.20 8.47
N PHE A 733 7.22 61.27 9.33
CA PHE A 733 6.55 60.96 10.59
C PHE A 733 7.54 60.61 11.69
N THR A 734 7.16 60.87 12.94
CA THR A 734 7.96 60.52 14.13
C THR A 734 7.22 59.47 14.93
N ILE A 735 7.91 58.42 15.37
CA ILE A 735 7.33 57.39 16.24
C ILE A 735 7.21 57.94 17.66
N ASN A 736 5.99 58.29 18.07
CA ASN A 736 5.73 58.84 19.41
C ASN A 736 4.86 57.92 20.29
N ASN A 737 4.08 57.05 19.67
CA ASN A 737 3.23 56.07 20.33
C ASN A 737 3.56 54.68 19.81
N ARG A 738 3.13 53.65 20.55
CA ARG A 738 3.30 52.25 20.13
C ARG A 738 2.75 52.03 18.72
N ILE A 739 1.57 52.58 18.45
CA ILE A 739 0.95 52.63 17.13
C ILE A 739 0.97 54.07 16.63
N THR A 740 1.72 54.32 15.55
CA THR A 740 1.81 55.62 14.89
C THR A 740 0.97 55.59 13.60
N SER A 741 -0.11 56.36 13.56
CA SER A 741 -0.99 56.43 12.39
C SER A 741 -0.61 57.59 11.47
N VAL A 742 -0.49 57.31 10.17
CA VAL A 742 -0.08 58.29 9.15
C VAL A 742 -1.02 58.20 7.94
N ASN A 743 -1.69 59.30 7.63
CA ASN A 743 -2.50 59.43 6.41
C ASN A 743 -1.78 60.32 5.39
N PHE A 744 -1.77 59.97 4.09
CA PHE A 744 -1.13 60.76 3.04
C PHE A 744 -1.73 60.61 1.63
#